data_AF-A0A356B877-F1
#
_entry.id   AF-A0A356B877-F1
#
_cell.length_a   1.000
_cell.length_b   1.000
_cell.length_c   1.000
_cell.angle_alpha   90.00
_cell.angle_beta   90.00
_cell.angle_gamma   90.00
#
_symmetry.space_group_name_H-M   'P 1'
#
loop_
_entity.id
_entity.type
_entity.pdbx_description
1 polymer ?
#
loop_
_entity_poly.entity_id
_entity_poly.type
_entity_poly.pdbx_seq_one_letter_code
_entity_poly.pdbx_strand_id
1 'polypeptide(L)'
;IDEAHERSLNIDFLLGYLKQLLPKRPDLKLIITSATIDPQRFSKHFFNAPVIEVSGRTYPVETRYRAVSEQDDKDADQLQGIFDAVEELYREPPGDILIFLNGEREIRDTADALEKLKLPHTEVLPLYARLSAAEQNRIFQSHAGRRIVLATNVAETSLTVPGIRYVIDPGTARLSRYSYRSKVQQLPIEAISQASANQRKGRCGRVAAGICIRLYSEEDFNSRPEFTDPEILRTNLASVIMQMLALGLGDIAAFPFLQRPDSRFVNDGIKLLEELGAIPAQRGKGGLKLTELGRKLASLPIDPRLARMVLFAAENGGLNELLVLSAALSIQDPRERPLDKQQKADQYHARFADPDSDFASWLKLWQYLQEQQDALSNNQFRRLCRQEFLNYLRVREWQDLNTQLTQLMQEQGYQQNQQTAGYQAIHQAVLSGLLGQVGFKDSDADYLGPRQTRFYVFPGSHLFKRKPKWVAAAEWVETSKLYARTLAKIEPEWIEPLAQHLVTRSYSEPHWEKKRGAVIAYEQVSLYGLVIVPKRAVLYSKIDPAVSHNIFVREALVNQELGNNEAFLQHNQRLIDDVTALEEKSRRRDILVDEDTLATFYAERVPQWANNRIDFAKWWKQKRSEDKTYLNFDPDSLLSRDASDITADKFPEQWRQGNLTLPLEYHFAPGEIDDGVSLIIPLALLNQIEDQGFDWLIPALRHELLVALIKALPKQYRRNFVPAPNYADALMQTISPQDGKLLDAVSNRLKRMSGVTIPEDAWELSSIPVHLKMNFKVVNDSGKVLQQSRSLSILKQGLQGEVQQSLSQVAEQGIEQEQLTQWSFGALPREYVKLQAGYEIKAFPALVDERDSVAIRLLDNPQEALASTKTGLRRLLLLNIPSPVKYLQESLPNKAKLGLYFNPFGRVLELIDDCIAAGIDSLVEQTGLPDDEQSFTALREQVRAELGDTVVLIALKVEQILTLCHDIQKRLKGRVDLAYVQSQGDVKQQLSELIFKGFV
;
A
#
# COMPACT_ATOMS: atom_id res chain seq x y z
N ILE A 1 -5.70 9.63 64.13
CA ILE A 1 -6.25 9.71 62.76
C ILE A 1 -7.59 10.39 62.90
N ASP A 2 -7.73 11.56 62.31
CA ASP A 2 -8.98 12.32 62.34
C ASP A 2 -9.78 12.12 61.06
N GLU A 3 -11.08 12.41 61.12
CA GLU A 3 -12.03 12.30 60.02
C GLU A 3 -11.98 10.96 59.27
N ALA A 4 -11.82 9.87 60.02
CA ALA A 4 -11.66 8.52 59.45
C ALA A 4 -12.87 8.07 58.61
N HIS A 5 -14.02 8.73 58.78
CA HIS A 5 -15.24 8.50 58.02
C HIS A 5 -15.15 8.93 56.55
N GLU A 6 -14.23 9.83 56.18
CA GLU A 6 -14.00 10.22 54.78
C GLU A 6 -13.42 9.08 53.94
N ARG A 7 -12.73 8.12 54.60
CA ARG A 7 -12.17 6.92 53.98
C ARG A 7 -11.35 7.24 52.73
N SER A 8 -10.52 8.29 52.83
CA SER A 8 -9.54 8.64 51.80
C SER A 8 -8.46 7.57 51.70
N LEU A 9 -7.78 7.55 50.56
CA LEU A 9 -6.73 6.56 50.27
C LEU A 9 -5.61 6.59 51.32
N ASN A 10 -5.21 7.80 51.73
CA ASN A 10 -4.18 8.01 52.75
C ASN A 10 -4.62 7.51 54.13
N ILE A 11 -5.89 7.74 54.51
CA ILE A 11 -6.43 7.24 55.78
C ILE A 11 -6.41 5.70 55.78
N ASP A 12 -6.94 5.06 54.74
CA ASP A 12 -7.00 3.59 54.65
C ASP A 12 -5.61 2.95 54.65
N PHE A 13 -4.64 3.58 53.97
CA PHE A 13 -3.25 3.16 54.00
C PHE A 13 -2.63 3.25 55.40
N LEU A 14 -2.80 4.40 56.07
CA LEU A 14 -2.29 4.61 57.44
C LEU A 14 -2.91 3.64 58.44
N LEU A 15 -4.21 3.36 58.33
CA LEU A 15 -4.90 2.41 59.20
C LEU A 15 -4.28 1.01 59.06
N GLY A 16 -4.06 0.53 57.84
CA GLY A 16 -3.42 -0.77 57.61
C GLY A 16 -1.96 -0.82 58.08
N TYR A 17 -1.20 0.27 57.87
CA TYR A 17 0.18 0.35 58.35
C TYR A 17 0.23 0.30 59.88
N LEU A 18 -0.61 1.08 60.57
CA LEU A 18 -0.68 1.10 62.02
C LEU A 18 -1.17 -0.23 62.60
N LYS A 19 -2.07 -0.94 61.90
CA LYS A 19 -2.50 -2.28 62.31
C LYS A 19 -1.33 -3.25 62.41
N GLN A 20 -0.34 -3.15 61.51
CA GLN A 20 0.89 -3.95 61.55
C GLN A 20 1.91 -3.41 62.57
N LEU A 21 1.94 -2.10 62.79
CA LEU A 21 2.92 -1.44 63.67
C LEU A 21 2.57 -1.59 65.16
N LEU A 22 1.29 -1.49 65.53
CA LEU A 22 0.84 -1.52 66.93
C LEU A 22 1.32 -2.76 67.71
N PRO A 23 1.28 -4.00 67.16
CA PRO A 23 1.87 -5.16 67.83
C PRO A 23 3.38 -5.08 68.05
N LYS A 24 4.11 -4.33 67.20
CA LYS A 24 5.56 -4.11 67.30
C LYS A 24 5.92 -2.92 68.20
N ARG A 25 4.98 -1.99 68.40
CA ARG A 25 5.12 -0.75 69.17
C ARG A 25 3.97 -0.62 70.19
N PRO A 26 3.98 -1.42 71.27
CA PRO A 26 2.92 -1.39 72.28
C PRO A 26 2.82 -0.07 73.06
N ASP A 27 3.89 0.74 73.01
CA ASP A 27 3.96 2.11 73.54
C ASP A 27 3.13 3.10 72.73
N LEU A 28 2.98 2.87 71.42
CA LEU A 28 2.23 3.75 70.52
C LEU A 28 0.72 3.63 70.78
N LYS A 29 0.07 4.76 71.05
CA LYS A 29 -1.39 4.85 71.18
C LYS A 29 -2.01 5.37 69.88
N LEU A 30 -3.11 4.74 69.45
CA LEU A 30 -3.87 5.14 68.27
C LEU A 30 -5.26 5.60 68.69
N ILE A 31 -5.60 6.85 68.34
CA ILE A 31 -6.95 7.40 68.45
C ILE A 31 -7.49 7.59 67.03
N ILE A 32 -8.70 7.08 66.79
CA ILE A 32 -9.42 7.22 65.52
C ILE A 32 -10.72 7.97 65.82
N THR A 33 -10.90 9.13 65.20
CA THR A 33 -12.12 9.94 65.32
C THR A 33 -12.92 9.86 64.02
N SER A 34 -14.24 9.75 64.15
CA SER A 34 -15.18 9.55 63.05
C SER A 34 -16.50 10.25 63.39
N ALA A 35 -17.05 11.02 62.44
CA ALA A 35 -18.34 11.69 62.60
C ALA A 35 -19.54 10.81 62.25
N THR A 36 -19.33 9.59 61.72
CA THR A 36 -20.38 8.64 61.31
C THR A 36 -20.43 7.38 62.18
N ILE A 37 -21.59 6.70 62.14
CA ILE A 37 -22.04 5.66 63.09
C ILE A 37 -21.53 4.24 62.74
N ASP A 38 -20.50 4.05 61.90
CA ASP A 38 -19.83 2.72 61.80
C ASP A 38 -18.46 2.66 62.51
N PRO A 39 -18.39 2.98 63.82
CA PRO A 39 -17.17 2.76 64.59
C PRO A 39 -16.88 1.26 64.77
N GLN A 40 -17.86 0.39 64.49
CA GLN A 40 -17.75 -1.05 64.65
C GLN A 40 -16.76 -1.66 63.66
N ARG A 41 -16.72 -1.20 62.40
CA ARG A 41 -15.67 -1.64 61.45
C ARG A 41 -14.28 -1.30 61.95
N PHE A 42 -14.06 -0.07 62.43
CA PHE A 42 -12.76 0.33 62.97
C PHE A 42 -12.40 -0.46 64.24
N SER A 43 -13.36 -0.65 65.15
CA SER A 43 -13.19 -1.45 66.36
C SER A 43 -12.73 -2.88 66.02
N LYS A 44 -13.49 -3.59 65.17
CA LYS A 44 -13.15 -4.94 64.71
C LYS A 44 -11.77 -4.99 64.04
N HIS A 45 -11.48 -4.00 63.20
CA HIS A 45 -10.18 -3.91 62.53
C HIS A 45 -9.03 -3.77 63.53
N PHE A 46 -9.19 -3.00 64.61
CA PHE A 46 -8.17 -2.78 65.64
C PHE A 46 -8.38 -3.62 66.91
N PHE A 47 -8.57 -4.94 66.74
CA PHE A 47 -8.60 -5.90 67.86
C PHE A 47 -9.76 -5.67 68.84
N ASN A 48 -10.94 -5.30 68.31
CA ASN A 48 -12.13 -4.92 69.08
C ASN A 48 -11.85 -3.73 70.02
N ALA A 49 -11.18 -2.69 69.49
CA ALA A 49 -10.89 -1.48 70.24
C ALA A 49 -12.16 -0.83 70.82
N PRO A 50 -12.10 -0.25 72.03
CA PRO A 50 -13.26 0.38 72.65
C PRO A 50 -13.76 1.55 71.81
N VAL A 51 -15.08 1.62 71.62
CA VAL A 51 -15.77 2.73 70.96
C VAL A 51 -16.27 3.70 72.02
N ILE A 52 -15.90 4.97 71.90
CA ILE A 52 -16.37 6.04 72.78
C ILE A 52 -17.25 6.95 71.95
N GLU A 53 -18.53 7.04 72.32
CA GLU A 53 -19.49 7.94 71.67
C GLU A 53 -19.49 9.30 72.38
N VAL A 54 -19.24 10.36 71.62
CA VAL A 54 -19.27 11.74 72.11
C VAL A 54 -20.37 12.49 71.36
N SER A 55 -21.55 12.53 71.96
CA SER A 55 -22.73 13.17 71.34
C SER A 55 -22.63 14.69 71.39
N GLY A 56 -22.71 15.35 70.23
CA GLY A 56 -22.89 16.81 70.15
C GLY A 56 -24.32 17.24 70.49
N ARG A 57 -24.51 18.51 70.86
CA ARG A 57 -25.85 19.11 70.99
C ARG A 57 -26.40 19.36 69.58
N THR A 58 -27.26 18.47 69.10
CA THR A 58 -27.99 18.63 67.83
C THR A 58 -29.47 18.86 68.11
N TYR A 59 -30.08 19.75 67.34
CA TYR A 59 -31.52 19.99 67.39
C TYR A 59 -32.24 18.97 66.49
N PRO A 60 -33.51 18.63 66.79
CA PRO A 60 -34.27 17.69 65.97
C PRO A 60 -34.45 18.23 64.54
N VAL A 61 -34.33 17.33 63.56
CA VAL A 61 -34.53 17.62 62.13
C VAL A 61 -35.65 16.76 61.57
N GLU A 62 -36.73 17.41 61.12
CA GLU A 62 -37.83 16.78 60.40
C GLU A 62 -37.36 16.38 58.99
N THR A 63 -37.76 15.20 58.50
CA THR A 63 -37.44 14.74 57.14
C THR A 63 -38.72 14.58 56.34
N ARG A 64 -38.78 15.25 55.19
CA ARG A 64 -39.92 15.20 54.26
C ARG A 64 -39.45 14.64 52.92
N TYR A 65 -40.15 13.64 52.40
CA TYR A 65 -39.87 13.05 51.09
C TYR A 65 -40.83 13.66 50.04
N ARG A 66 -40.29 14.11 48.91
CA ARG A 66 -40.99 14.75 47.78
C ARG A 66 -40.43 14.18 46.48
N ALA A 67 -40.80 12.94 46.17
CA ALA A 67 -40.31 12.29 44.96
C ALA A 67 -40.72 13.08 43.71
N VAL A 68 -39.73 13.38 42.88
CA VAL A 68 -39.93 14.00 41.56
C VAL A 68 -40.30 12.91 40.54
N SER A 69 -41.14 13.23 39.56
CA SER A 69 -41.58 12.29 38.52
C SER A 69 -40.41 11.77 37.66
N GLU A 70 -40.46 10.50 37.21
CA GLU A 70 -39.44 9.90 36.32
C GLU A 70 -39.78 10.03 34.81
N GLN A 71 -40.47 11.10 34.39
CA GLN A 71 -40.78 11.32 32.96
C GLN A 71 -39.61 11.95 32.18
N ASP A 72 -39.74 12.02 30.85
CA ASP A 72 -38.66 12.15 29.86
C ASP A 72 -37.72 13.39 29.99
N ASP A 73 -37.98 14.36 30.88
CA ASP A 73 -37.11 15.53 31.12
C ASP A 73 -36.68 15.67 32.60
N LYS A 74 -35.68 14.87 33.00
CA LYS A 74 -35.15 14.79 34.38
C LYS A 74 -34.64 16.12 34.94
N ASP A 75 -34.08 17.00 34.09
CA ASP A 75 -33.49 18.26 34.54
C ASP A 75 -34.58 19.31 34.82
N ALA A 76 -35.62 19.37 33.99
CA ALA A 76 -36.77 20.25 34.20
C ALA A 76 -37.57 19.85 35.44
N ASP A 77 -37.79 18.54 35.62
CA ASP A 77 -38.54 17.99 36.76
C ASP A 77 -37.80 18.23 38.09
N GLN A 78 -36.46 18.11 38.12
CA GLN A 78 -35.67 18.40 39.32
C GLN A 78 -35.73 19.88 39.73
N LEU A 79 -35.62 20.81 38.76
CA LEU A 79 -35.72 22.24 39.03
C LEU A 79 -37.10 22.61 39.61
N GLN A 80 -38.17 22.06 39.05
CA GLN A 80 -39.51 22.27 39.58
C GLN A 80 -39.64 21.73 41.01
N GLY A 81 -39.13 20.52 41.28
CA GLY A 81 -39.09 19.96 42.63
C GLY A 81 -38.32 20.82 43.64
N ILE A 82 -37.24 21.49 43.20
CA ILE A 82 -36.52 22.46 44.01
C ILE A 82 -37.40 23.69 44.31
N PHE A 83 -38.13 24.22 43.32
CA PHE A 83 -39.01 25.38 43.53
C PHE A 83 -40.15 25.06 44.49
N ASP A 84 -40.81 23.91 44.32
CA ASP A 84 -41.90 23.47 45.19
C ASP A 84 -41.40 23.30 46.64
N ALA A 85 -40.20 22.72 46.82
CA ALA A 85 -39.57 22.58 48.12
C ALA A 85 -39.18 23.93 48.73
N VAL A 86 -38.66 24.88 47.94
CA VAL A 86 -38.38 26.23 48.41
C VAL A 86 -39.69 26.90 48.86
N GLU A 87 -40.74 26.86 48.05
CA GLU A 87 -42.04 27.45 48.39
C GLU A 87 -42.63 26.84 49.67
N GLU A 88 -42.55 25.52 49.85
CA GLU A 88 -42.94 24.83 51.08
C GLU A 88 -42.21 25.41 52.30
N LEU A 89 -40.89 25.63 52.19
CA LEU A 89 -40.07 26.19 53.26
C LEU A 89 -40.28 27.70 53.52
N TYR A 90 -40.92 28.45 52.61
CA TYR A 90 -41.37 29.83 52.89
C TYR A 90 -42.59 29.90 53.80
N ARG A 91 -43.33 28.79 53.94
CA ARG A 91 -44.45 28.68 54.90
C ARG A 91 -43.96 28.35 56.31
N GLU A 92 -42.69 27.97 56.45
CA GLU A 92 -42.01 27.67 57.71
C GLU A 92 -41.32 28.93 58.29
N PRO A 93 -40.97 28.94 59.59
CA PRO A 93 -40.31 30.09 60.22
C PRO A 93 -39.02 30.57 59.51
N PRO A 94 -38.56 31.81 59.74
CA PRO A 94 -37.33 32.32 59.11
C PRO A 94 -36.10 31.43 59.38
N GLY A 95 -35.24 31.31 58.37
CA GLY A 95 -34.02 30.51 58.38
C GLY A 95 -33.47 30.28 56.97
N ASP A 96 -32.16 30.06 56.86
CA ASP A 96 -31.49 29.89 55.57
C ASP A 96 -31.67 28.47 55.02
N ILE A 97 -31.68 28.36 53.69
CA ILE A 97 -31.86 27.11 52.94
C ILE A 97 -30.53 26.72 52.32
N LEU A 98 -30.12 25.46 52.48
CA LEU A 98 -28.99 24.85 51.80
C LEU A 98 -29.50 23.83 50.77
N ILE A 99 -29.14 23.98 49.50
CA ILE A 99 -29.54 23.08 48.41
C ILE A 99 -28.31 22.37 47.88
N PHE A 100 -28.33 21.04 47.83
CA PHE A 100 -27.23 20.25 47.27
C PHE A 100 -27.40 20.02 45.76
N LEU A 101 -26.34 20.24 44.98
CA LEU A 101 -26.35 20.11 43.52
C LEU A 101 -25.08 19.42 43.00
N ASN A 102 -25.15 18.85 41.80
CA ASN A 102 -24.13 17.97 41.24
C ASN A 102 -22.88 18.68 40.71
N GLY A 103 -22.95 19.99 40.45
CA GLY A 103 -21.86 20.73 39.83
C GLY A 103 -22.12 22.21 39.67
N GLU A 104 -21.12 22.91 39.11
CA GLU A 104 -21.15 24.37 38.92
C GLU A 104 -22.27 24.80 37.94
N ARG A 105 -22.51 24.01 36.88
CA ARG A 105 -23.52 24.34 35.88
C ARG A 105 -24.91 24.29 36.50
N GLU A 106 -25.21 23.20 37.20
CA GLU A 106 -26.48 22.97 37.88
C GLU A 106 -26.74 24.04 38.96
N ILE A 107 -25.70 24.43 39.71
CA ILE A 107 -25.76 25.54 40.67
C ILE A 107 -26.16 26.85 39.99
N ARG A 108 -25.55 27.17 38.85
CA ARG A 108 -25.83 28.42 38.13
C ARG A 108 -27.21 28.43 37.51
N ASP A 109 -27.59 27.36 36.82
CA ASP A 109 -28.89 27.23 36.18
C ASP A 109 -30.01 27.33 37.24
N THR A 110 -29.81 26.73 38.42
CA THR A 110 -30.72 26.86 39.57
C THR A 110 -30.71 28.27 40.16
N ALA A 111 -29.54 28.92 40.27
CA ALA A 111 -29.42 30.28 40.78
C ALA A 111 -30.21 31.27 39.90
N ASP A 112 -29.95 31.25 38.59
CA ASP A 112 -30.60 32.11 37.60
C ASP A 112 -32.12 31.91 37.61
N ALA A 113 -32.59 30.67 37.82
CA ALA A 113 -34.00 30.36 37.87
C ALA A 113 -34.65 30.82 39.19
N LEU A 114 -33.99 30.63 40.34
CA LEU A 114 -34.46 31.13 41.64
C LEU A 114 -34.50 32.67 41.69
N GLU A 115 -33.51 33.34 41.09
CA GLU A 115 -33.49 34.80 41.00
C GLU A 115 -34.68 35.36 40.20
N LYS A 116 -35.13 34.63 39.17
CA LYS A 116 -36.33 35.00 38.38
C LYS A 116 -37.63 34.90 39.16
N LEU A 117 -37.70 34.06 40.20
CA LEU A 117 -38.88 33.95 41.07
C LEU A 117 -39.09 35.21 41.94
N LYS A 118 -38.08 36.09 42.06
CA LYS A 118 -38.15 37.35 42.82
C LYS A 118 -38.69 37.17 44.25
N LEU A 119 -38.19 36.14 44.94
CA LEU A 119 -38.59 35.83 46.31
C LEU A 119 -38.28 37.02 47.25
N PRO A 120 -39.19 37.39 48.17
CA PRO A 120 -39.03 38.57 49.01
C PRO A 120 -37.87 38.41 49.98
N HIS A 121 -37.04 39.45 50.15
CA HIS A 121 -35.93 39.50 51.10
C HIS A 121 -34.98 38.27 51.04
N THR A 122 -34.65 37.84 49.82
CA THR A 122 -33.89 36.60 49.59
C THR A 122 -32.60 36.84 48.81
N GLU A 123 -31.50 36.28 49.30
CA GLU A 123 -30.20 36.29 48.61
C GLU A 123 -29.83 34.86 48.19
N VAL A 124 -29.53 34.64 46.90
CA VAL A 124 -29.07 33.35 46.38
C VAL A 124 -27.55 33.37 46.26
N LEU A 125 -26.87 32.40 46.87
CA LEU A 125 -25.41 32.34 46.92
C LEU A 125 -24.88 30.97 46.45
N PRO A 126 -23.97 30.91 45.47
CA PRO A 126 -23.33 29.66 45.07
C PRO A 126 -22.22 29.25 46.07
N LEU A 127 -21.99 27.94 46.19
CA LEU A 127 -20.91 27.34 46.98
C LEU A 127 -20.31 26.09 46.31
N TYR A 128 -19.20 26.26 45.60
CA TYR A 128 -18.43 25.17 45.00
C TYR A 128 -16.94 25.45 45.04
N ALA A 129 -16.11 24.40 44.93
CA ALA A 129 -14.67 24.46 45.18
C ALA A 129 -13.90 25.50 44.32
N ARG A 130 -14.42 25.84 43.13
CA ARG A 130 -13.76 26.79 42.22
C ARG A 130 -14.04 28.28 42.51
N LEU A 131 -14.97 28.61 43.40
CA LEU A 131 -15.28 29.99 43.75
C LEU A 131 -14.08 30.73 44.31
N SER A 132 -14.00 32.04 44.08
CA SER A 132 -12.96 32.86 44.66
C SER A 132 -13.09 32.91 46.19
N ALA A 133 -11.99 33.11 46.90
CA ALA A 133 -12.01 33.22 48.37
C ALA A 133 -12.94 34.33 48.87
N ALA A 134 -13.09 35.42 48.10
CA ALA A 134 -14.00 36.50 48.44
C ALA A 134 -15.48 36.08 48.36
N GLU A 135 -15.83 35.28 47.35
CA GLU A 135 -17.19 34.76 47.15
C GLU A 135 -17.53 33.69 48.19
N GLN A 136 -16.59 32.79 48.51
CA GLN A 136 -16.76 31.81 49.59
C GLN A 136 -16.92 32.51 50.94
N ASN A 137 -16.13 33.55 51.22
CA ASN A 137 -16.23 34.31 52.48
C ASN A 137 -17.56 35.05 52.65
N ARG A 138 -18.25 35.39 51.55
CA ARG A 138 -19.53 36.10 51.58
C ARG A 138 -20.62 35.29 52.30
N ILE A 139 -20.54 33.97 52.24
CA ILE A 139 -21.45 33.03 52.91
C ILE A 139 -21.36 33.14 54.45
N PHE A 140 -20.20 33.55 54.97
CA PHE A 140 -19.97 33.69 56.41
C PHE A 140 -20.31 35.09 56.96
N GLN A 141 -20.56 36.07 56.11
CA GLN A 141 -20.90 37.43 56.53
C GLN A 141 -22.33 37.48 57.09
N SER A 142 -22.59 38.33 58.08
CA SER A 142 -23.94 38.55 58.59
C SER A 142 -24.86 39.14 57.50
N HIS A 143 -26.12 38.74 57.49
CA HIS A 143 -27.13 39.20 56.52
C HIS A 143 -28.48 39.49 57.17
N ALA A 144 -29.32 40.21 56.42
CA ALA A 144 -30.73 40.40 56.73
C ALA A 144 -31.58 39.63 55.70
N GLY A 145 -32.68 39.03 56.16
CA GLY A 145 -33.53 38.19 55.31
C GLY A 145 -33.05 36.74 55.23
N ARG A 146 -33.48 36.01 54.19
CA ARG A 146 -33.19 34.59 53.98
C ARG A 146 -32.10 34.40 52.93
N ARG A 147 -31.15 33.49 53.18
CA ARG A 147 -30.21 33.02 52.15
C ARG A 147 -30.61 31.66 51.61
N ILE A 148 -30.46 31.49 50.30
CA ILE A 148 -30.48 30.19 49.63
C ILE A 148 -29.06 29.91 49.15
N VAL A 149 -28.38 28.99 49.82
CA VAL A 149 -27.02 28.58 49.49
C VAL A 149 -27.08 27.33 48.59
N LEU A 150 -26.56 27.44 47.38
CA LEU A 150 -26.53 26.38 46.38
C LEU A 150 -25.15 25.73 46.38
N ALA A 151 -25.03 24.51 46.90
CA ALA A 151 -23.74 23.90 47.21
C ALA A 151 -23.52 22.54 46.55
N THR A 152 -22.27 22.23 46.25
CA THR A 152 -21.83 20.84 46.01
C THR A 152 -21.56 20.12 47.35
N ASN A 153 -21.01 18.90 47.31
CA ASN A 153 -20.61 18.15 48.50
C ASN A 153 -19.60 18.87 49.40
N VAL A 154 -19.04 20.01 48.99
CA VAL A 154 -18.17 20.84 49.86
C VAL A 154 -18.87 21.28 51.15
N ALA A 155 -20.20 21.44 51.13
CA ALA A 155 -20.99 21.77 52.32
C ALA A 155 -21.36 20.52 53.16
N GLU A 156 -21.14 19.30 52.64
CA GLU A 156 -21.48 18.04 53.30
C GLU A 156 -20.52 17.67 54.41
N THR A 157 -19.22 17.96 54.26
CA THR A 157 -18.16 17.65 55.22
C THR A 157 -17.34 18.88 55.58
N SER A 158 -16.60 19.41 54.60
CA SER A 158 -15.47 20.33 54.76
C SER A 158 -15.83 21.76 55.22
N LEU A 159 -17.07 22.21 55.00
CA LEU A 159 -17.48 23.57 55.34
C LEU A 159 -18.76 23.61 56.17
N THR A 160 -18.76 24.45 57.21
CA THR A 160 -19.91 24.67 58.08
C THR A 160 -20.57 25.99 57.73
N VAL A 161 -21.64 25.96 56.94
CA VAL A 161 -22.38 27.18 56.59
C VAL A 161 -23.21 27.63 57.81
N PRO A 162 -23.03 28.87 58.32
CA PRO A 162 -23.82 29.37 59.44
C PRO A 162 -25.26 29.65 59.01
N GLY A 163 -26.20 29.66 59.97
CA GLY A 163 -27.58 30.10 59.73
C GLY A 163 -28.50 29.08 59.02
N ILE A 164 -27.97 27.95 58.55
CA ILE A 164 -28.76 26.92 57.86
C ILE A 164 -29.79 26.29 58.82
N ARG A 165 -31.06 26.46 58.47
CA ARG A 165 -32.21 25.85 59.15
C ARG A 165 -32.95 24.85 58.26
N TYR A 166 -32.77 24.94 56.95
CA TYR A 166 -33.44 24.07 56.00
C TYR A 166 -32.45 23.48 55.00
N VAL A 167 -32.66 22.22 54.61
CA VAL A 167 -31.88 21.53 53.58
C VAL A 167 -32.82 21.00 52.51
N ILE A 168 -32.47 21.20 51.24
CA ILE A 168 -33.07 20.53 50.10
C ILE A 168 -32.01 19.60 49.52
N ASP A 169 -32.31 18.30 49.49
CA ASP A 169 -31.42 17.26 49.03
C ASP A 169 -32.03 16.51 47.83
N PRO A 170 -31.55 16.79 46.60
CA PRO A 170 -31.92 16.02 45.42
C PRO A 170 -31.41 14.57 45.42
N GLY A 171 -30.51 14.22 46.34
CA GLY A 171 -30.07 12.84 46.54
C GLY A 171 -29.03 12.33 45.55
N THR A 172 -28.45 13.18 44.71
CA THR A 172 -27.37 12.80 43.80
C THR A 172 -26.07 13.57 44.09
N ALA A 173 -24.96 13.01 43.63
CA ALA A 173 -23.65 13.65 43.65
C ALA A 173 -22.80 13.18 42.47
N ARG A 174 -21.84 14.01 42.07
CA ARG A 174 -20.79 13.62 41.13
C ARG A 174 -19.62 13.00 41.88
N LEU A 175 -19.36 11.71 41.66
CA LEU A 175 -18.28 10.96 42.32
C LEU A 175 -17.22 10.55 41.31
N SER A 176 -15.95 10.63 41.70
CA SER A 176 -14.87 10.16 40.83
C SER A 176 -14.73 8.65 40.90
N ARG A 177 -14.76 7.98 39.73
CA ARG A 177 -14.53 6.55 39.59
C ARG A 177 -13.48 6.25 38.53
N TYR A 178 -12.54 5.39 38.88
CA TYR A 178 -11.57 4.85 37.94
C TYR A 178 -12.10 3.56 37.30
N SER A 179 -12.03 3.46 35.97
CA SER A 179 -12.32 2.23 35.25
C SER A 179 -11.01 1.52 34.93
N TYR A 180 -10.76 0.35 35.55
CA TYR A 180 -9.58 -0.46 35.24
C TYR A 180 -9.58 -1.03 33.81
N ARG A 181 -10.75 -1.12 33.16
CA ARG A 181 -10.88 -1.63 31.79
C ARG A 181 -10.45 -0.60 30.76
N SER A 182 -11.03 0.60 30.83
CA SER A 182 -10.69 1.71 29.93
C SER A 182 -9.44 2.46 30.37
N LYS A 183 -9.02 2.30 31.63
CA LYS A 183 -7.94 3.04 32.30
C LYS A 183 -8.20 4.55 32.37
N VAL A 184 -9.47 4.93 32.47
CA VAL A 184 -9.94 6.31 32.41
C VAL A 184 -10.60 6.68 33.74
N GLN A 185 -10.44 7.94 34.13
CA GLN A 185 -11.17 8.53 35.23
C GLN A 185 -12.51 9.09 34.74
N GLN A 186 -13.58 8.62 35.37
CA GLN A 186 -14.96 8.99 35.09
C GLN A 186 -15.49 9.86 36.25
N LEU A 187 -16.47 10.70 35.93
CA LEU A 187 -17.17 11.53 36.90
C LEU A 187 -18.70 11.36 36.74
N PRO A 188 -19.23 10.14 36.96
CA PRO A 188 -20.67 9.90 36.87
C PRO A 188 -21.44 10.65 37.96
N ILE A 189 -22.70 10.97 37.64
CA ILE A 189 -23.70 11.40 38.62
C ILE A 189 -24.38 10.14 39.15
N GLU A 190 -24.32 9.92 40.45
CA GLU A 190 -24.86 8.73 41.12
C GLU A 190 -25.71 9.14 42.34
N ALA A 191 -26.58 8.24 42.80
CA ALA A 191 -27.30 8.42 44.05
C ALA A 191 -26.33 8.39 45.25
N ILE A 192 -26.51 9.32 46.19
CA ILE A 192 -25.71 9.34 47.42
C ILE A 192 -26.10 8.19 48.37
N SER A 193 -25.16 7.77 49.21
CA SER A 193 -25.41 6.78 50.27
C SER A 193 -26.34 7.32 51.36
N GLN A 194 -26.91 6.41 52.16
CA GLN A 194 -27.72 6.80 53.32
C GLN A 194 -26.91 7.66 54.31
N ALA A 195 -25.64 7.31 54.55
CA ALA A 195 -24.74 8.08 55.40
C ALA A 195 -24.56 9.52 54.87
N SER A 196 -24.29 9.70 53.58
CA SER A 196 -24.19 11.03 52.96
C SER A 196 -25.50 11.82 53.07
N ALA A 197 -26.65 11.19 52.76
CA ALA A 197 -27.96 11.81 52.91
C ALA A 197 -28.26 12.24 54.35
N ASN A 198 -27.82 11.46 55.33
CA ASN A 198 -27.94 11.78 56.76
C ASN A 198 -26.97 12.89 57.20
N GLN A 199 -25.76 12.95 56.64
CA GLN A 199 -24.85 14.07 56.85
C GLN A 199 -25.40 15.38 56.27
N ARG A 200 -25.97 15.34 55.06
CA ARG A 200 -26.67 16.47 54.44
C ARG A 200 -27.82 16.95 55.31
N LYS A 201 -28.67 16.03 55.79
CA LYS A 201 -29.72 16.31 56.79
C LYS A 201 -29.16 16.97 58.06
N GLY A 202 -28.01 16.52 58.56
CA GLY A 202 -27.37 17.07 59.75
C GLY A 202 -26.91 18.54 59.61
N ARG A 203 -26.91 19.12 58.40
CA ARG A 203 -26.51 20.51 58.17
C ARG A 203 -27.55 21.53 58.64
N CYS A 204 -28.84 21.18 58.72
CA CYS A 204 -29.90 22.06 59.25
C CYS A 204 -30.24 21.88 60.74
N GLY A 205 -29.56 20.99 61.47
CA GLY A 205 -29.83 20.68 62.89
C GLY A 205 -28.84 21.28 63.90
N ARG A 206 -28.02 22.25 63.47
CA ARG A 206 -26.89 22.77 64.28
C ARG A 206 -27.23 23.97 65.16
N VAL A 207 -28.09 24.86 64.67
CA VAL A 207 -28.42 26.13 65.36
C VAL A 207 -29.80 26.09 66.01
N ALA A 208 -30.77 25.45 65.36
CA ALA A 208 -32.14 25.30 65.82
C ALA A 208 -32.79 24.06 65.16
N ALA A 209 -34.03 23.74 65.54
CA ALA A 209 -34.82 22.71 64.86
C ALA A 209 -35.04 23.08 63.39
N GLY A 210 -34.79 22.14 62.49
CA GLY A 210 -34.75 22.34 61.05
C GLY A 210 -35.54 21.29 60.26
N ILE A 211 -35.68 21.51 58.96
CA ILE A 211 -36.37 20.60 58.03
C ILE A 211 -35.41 20.20 56.91
N CYS A 212 -35.39 18.93 56.56
CA CYS A 212 -34.68 18.40 55.40
C CYS A 212 -35.71 17.82 54.42
N ILE A 213 -35.83 18.43 53.24
CA ILE A 213 -36.65 17.95 52.14
C ILE A 213 -35.78 17.13 51.20
N ARG A 214 -36.13 15.86 50.98
CA ARG A 214 -35.48 14.95 50.05
C ARG A 214 -36.33 14.84 48.79
N LEU A 215 -35.76 15.12 47.62
CA LEU A 215 -36.49 15.10 46.33
C LEU A 215 -36.60 13.70 45.71
N TYR A 216 -36.61 12.67 46.57
CA TYR A 216 -36.69 11.26 46.23
C TYR A 216 -37.59 10.56 47.25
N SER A 217 -38.07 9.34 46.95
CA SER A 217 -38.97 8.61 47.84
C SER A 217 -38.22 8.03 49.05
N GLU A 218 -38.98 7.72 50.11
CA GLU A 218 -38.43 7.00 51.26
C GLU A 218 -38.00 5.57 50.89
N GLU A 219 -38.68 4.95 49.94
CA GLU A 219 -38.30 3.64 49.40
C GLU A 219 -36.94 3.70 48.70
N ASP A 220 -36.72 4.71 47.85
CA ASP A 220 -35.43 4.95 47.20
C ASP A 220 -34.33 5.16 48.25
N PHE A 221 -34.59 6.00 49.28
CA PHE A 221 -33.65 6.18 50.40
C PHE A 221 -33.24 4.86 51.06
N ASN A 222 -34.23 4.03 51.41
CA ASN A 222 -34.01 2.75 52.09
C ASN A 222 -33.31 1.70 51.21
N SER A 223 -33.46 1.80 49.89
CA SER A 223 -32.80 0.91 48.92
C SER A 223 -31.33 1.24 48.66
N ARG A 224 -30.88 2.46 49.00
CA ARG A 224 -29.51 2.93 48.74
C ARG A 224 -28.49 2.23 49.65
N PRO A 225 -27.21 2.15 49.21
CA PRO A 225 -26.13 1.68 50.06
C PRO A 225 -26.01 2.53 51.33
N GLU A 226 -25.73 1.87 52.45
CA GLU A 226 -25.59 2.53 53.75
C GLU A 226 -24.42 3.52 53.76
N PHE A 227 -23.30 3.17 53.11
CA PHE A 227 -22.08 3.98 53.03
C PHE A 227 -21.61 4.13 51.61
N THR A 228 -20.98 5.27 51.33
CA THR A 228 -20.26 5.52 50.07
C THR A 228 -19.02 4.63 50.00
N ASP A 229 -18.71 4.08 48.82
CA ASP A 229 -17.48 3.32 48.60
C ASP A 229 -16.24 4.15 49.02
N PRO A 230 -15.27 3.58 49.74
CA PRO A 230 -14.04 4.28 50.10
C PRO A 230 -13.17 4.54 48.85
N GLU A 231 -12.28 5.51 48.94
CA GLU A 231 -11.47 5.96 47.80
C GLU A 231 -10.60 4.84 47.20
N ILE A 232 -10.07 3.94 48.06
CA ILE A 232 -9.26 2.79 47.65
C ILE A 232 -9.98 1.83 46.68
N LEU A 233 -11.31 1.81 46.66
CA LEU A 233 -12.08 0.95 45.75
C LEU A 233 -12.40 1.61 44.40
N ARG A 234 -12.14 2.91 44.26
CA ARG A 234 -12.58 3.71 43.11
C ARG A 234 -11.48 4.55 42.45
N THR A 235 -10.22 4.37 42.84
CA THR A 235 -9.06 5.10 42.29
C THR A 235 -8.01 4.16 41.69
N ASN A 236 -7.03 4.73 40.96
CA ASN A 236 -5.87 3.97 40.50
C ASN A 236 -4.90 3.72 41.67
N LEU A 237 -4.41 2.48 41.79
CA LEU A 237 -3.61 2.05 42.95
C LEU A 237 -2.09 2.07 42.70
N ALA A 238 -1.61 2.49 41.53
CA ALA A 238 -0.19 2.44 41.18
C ALA A 238 0.71 3.19 42.17
N SER A 239 0.32 4.42 42.55
CA SER A 239 1.05 5.23 43.53
C SER A 239 1.16 4.54 44.89
N VAL A 240 0.05 3.95 45.37
CA VAL A 240 0.01 3.23 46.66
C VAL A 240 0.84 1.96 46.60
N ILE A 241 0.72 1.17 45.53
CA ILE A 241 1.51 -0.06 45.34
C ILE A 241 3.00 0.29 45.32
N MET A 242 3.40 1.35 44.62
CA MET A 242 4.79 1.79 44.55
C MET A 242 5.32 2.21 45.93
N GLN A 243 4.56 3.00 46.68
CA GLN A 243 4.92 3.40 48.06
C GLN A 243 5.01 2.20 49.01
N MET A 244 4.08 1.24 48.91
CA MET A 244 4.11 0.00 49.69
C MET A 244 5.38 -0.83 49.42
N LEU A 245 5.76 -0.96 48.15
CA LEU A 245 6.97 -1.69 47.77
C LEU A 245 8.23 -0.94 48.21
N ALA A 246 8.23 0.39 48.17
CA ALA A 246 9.35 1.22 48.65
C ALA A 246 9.57 1.07 50.16
N LEU A 247 8.48 1.02 50.93
CA LEU A 247 8.49 0.83 52.39
C LEU A 247 8.65 -0.64 52.83
N GLY A 248 8.66 -1.58 51.88
CA GLY A 248 8.81 -3.01 52.18
C GLY A 248 7.61 -3.64 52.91
N LEU A 249 6.40 -3.13 52.66
CA LEU A 249 5.16 -3.56 53.36
C LEU A 249 4.55 -4.87 52.83
N GLY A 250 5.22 -5.54 51.89
CA GLY A 250 4.82 -6.84 51.35
C GLY A 250 3.74 -6.74 50.27
N ASP A 251 3.04 -7.86 50.05
CA ASP A 251 1.98 -7.95 49.04
C ASP A 251 0.75 -7.13 49.47
N ILE A 252 0.28 -6.27 48.58
CA ILE A 252 -0.93 -5.47 48.77
C ILE A 252 -2.17 -6.32 49.06
N ALA A 253 -2.26 -7.53 48.51
CA ALA A 253 -3.37 -8.44 48.78
C ALA A 253 -3.38 -8.94 50.24
N ALA A 254 -2.20 -9.03 50.87
CA ALA A 254 -2.02 -9.44 52.26
C ALA A 254 -2.05 -8.26 53.24
N PHE A 255 -1.94 -7.03 52.74
CA PHE A 255 -1.95 -5.83 53.57
C PHE A 255 -3.32 -5.65 54.26
N PRO A 256 -3.35 -5.31 55.56
CA PRO A 256 -4.58 -5.25 56.32
C PRO A 256 -5.33 -3.94 56.05
N PHE A 257 -5.89 -3.78 54.86
CA PHE A 257 -6.85 -2.70 54.62
C PHE A 257 -8.15 -2.94 55.39
N LEU A 258 -8.84 -1.86 55.77
CA LEU A 258 -10.17 -1.95 56.37
C LEU A 258 -11.18 -2.57 55.40
N GLN A 259 -11.10 -2.18 54.13
CA GLN A 259 -11.76 -2.84 53.00
C GLN A 259 -10.74 -3.04 51.89
N ARG A 260 -10.61 -4.27 51.40
CA ARG A 260 -9.57 -4.62 50.42
C ARG A 260 -9.98 -4.19 49.01
N PRO A 261 -9.07 -3.62 48.21
CA PRO A 261 -9.33 -3.37 46.80
C PRO A 261 -9.52 -4.67 46.03
N ASP A 262 -10.32 -4.59 44.96
CA ASP A 262 -10.47 -5.69 44.03
C ASP A 262 -9.12 -5.97 43.31
N SER A 263 -8.77 -7.24 43.20
CA SER A 263 -7.57 -7.74 42.52
C SER A 263 -7.37 -7.15 41.11
N ARG A 264 -8.44 -6.78 40.41
CA ARG A 264 -8.38 -6.19 39.06
C ARG A 264 -7.75 -4.81 39.07
N PHE A 265 -8.06 -3.97 40.06
CA PHE A 265 -7.45 -2.64 40.24
C PHE A 265 -5.98 -2.76 40.69
N VAL A 266 -5.70 -3.74 41.55
CA VAL A 266 -4.32 -4.06 41.96
C VAL A 266 -3.48 -4.46 40.75
N ASN A 267 -3.96 -5.42 39.95
CA ASN A 267 -3.27 -5.87 38.75
C ASN A 267 -3.10 -4.75 37.72
N ASP A 268 -4.08 -3.85 37.60
CA ASP A 268 -3.96 -2.70 36.71
C ASP A 268 -2.86 -1.72 37.14
N GLY A 269 -2.81 -1.41 38.45
CA GLY A 269 -1.74 -0.59 39.02
C GLY A 269 -0.35 -1.22 38.85
N ILE A 270 -0.24 -2.55 39.04
CA ILE A 270 0.98 -3.31 38.74
C ILE A 270 1.38 -3.16 37.27
N LYS A 271 0.45 -3.34 36.33
CA LYS A 271 0.74 -3.16 34.89
C LYS A 271 1.20 -1.75 34.55
N LEU A 272 0.68 -0.72 35.22
CA LEU A 272 1.17 0.64 35.04
C LEU A 272 2.61 0.79 35.56
N LEU A 273 2.95 0.17 36.70
CA LEU A 273 4.33 0.19 37.20
C LEU A 273 5.29 -0.62 36.31
N GLU A 274 4.83 -1.71 35.67
CA GLU A 274 5.57 -2.43 34.63
C GLU A 274 5.79 -1.55 33.39
N GLU A 275 4.76 -0.83 32.95
CA GLU A 275 4.82 0.14 31.85
C GLU A 275 5.90 1.20 32.10
N LEU A 276 5.93 1.77 33.31
CA LEU A 276 6.90 2.79 33.72
C LEU A 276 8.32 2.23 33.99
N GLY A 277 8.50 0.91 33.96
CA GLY A 277 9.76 0.25 34.31
C GLY A 277 10.09 0.32 35.81
N ALA A 278 9.10 0.66 36.66
CA ALA A 278 9.26 0.74 38.11
C ALA A 278 9.38 -0.65 38.76
N ILE A 279 8.82 -1.68 38.10
CA ILE A 279 8.95 -3.09 38.48
C ILE A 279 9.27 -3.95 37.24
N PRO A 280 9.94 -5.11 37.39
CA PRO A 280 10.28 -5.97 36.27
C PRO A 280 9.03 -6.65 35.68
N ALA A 281 9.02 -6.83 34.35
CA ALA A 281 7.90 -7.47 33.62
C ALA A 281 7.72 -8.96 33.97
N GLN A 282 8.79 -9.66 34.35
CA GLN A 282 8.71 -11.04 34.86
C GLN A 282 8.88 -11.05 36.37
N ARG A 283 7.89 -11.64 37.06
CA ARG A 283 7.97 -11.87 38.51
C ARG A 283 9.04 -12.92 38.78
N GLY A 284 10.14 -12.52 39.42
CA GLY A 284 11.12 -13.46 39.95
C GLY A 284 10.54 -14.32 41.08
N LYS A 285 11.25 -15.39 41.47
CA LYS A 285 10.86 -16.31 42.56
C LYS A 285 10.70 -15.64 43.94
N GLY A 286 11.10 -14.38 44.10
CA GLY A 286 11.12 -13.63 45.37
C GLY A 286 10.05 -12.54 45.52
N GLY A 287 8.98 -12.55 44.72
CA GLY A 287 7.87 -11.60 44.79
C GLY A 287 8.09 -10.29 44.01
N LEU A 288 7.12 -9.38 44.08
CA LEU A 288 7.22 -8.04 43.47
C LEU A 288 8.26 -7.18 44.21
N LYS A 289 9.17 -6.55 43.46
CA LYS A 289 10.18 -5.62 43.97
C LYS A 289 10.37 -4.46 42.99
N LEU A 290 10.66 -3.28 43.54
CA LEU A 290 11.04 -2.11 42.74
C LEU A 290 12.39 -2.34 42.05
N THR A 291 12.48 -1.90 40.79
CA THR A 291 13.75 -1.70 40.07
C THR A 291 14.52 -0.53 40.68
N GLU A 292 15.76 -0.30 40.23
CA GLU A 292 16.50 0.90 40.63
C GLU A 292 15.75 2.17 40.22
N LEU A 293 15.21 2.20 38.99
CA LEU A 293 14.33 3.25 38.51
C LEU A 293 13.09 3.39 39.41
N GLY A 294 12.42 2.28 39.76
CA GLY A 294 11.25 2.29 40.63
C GLY A 294 11.51 2.90 42.01
N ARG A 295 12.71 2.70 42.58
CA ARG A 295 13.09 3.34 43.85
C ARG A 295 13.26 4.85 43.70
N LYS A 296 13.88 5.30 42.61
CA LYS A 296 14.00 6.74 42.31
C LYS A 296 12.62 7.36 42.10
N LEU A 297 11.72 6.70 41.36
CA LEU A 297 10.34 7.17 41.18
C LEU A 297 9.60 7.32 42.50
N ALA A 298 9.72 6.33 43.39
CA ALA A 298 9.05 6.32 44.69
C ALA A 298 9.49 7.44 45.66
N SER A 299 10.67 8.03 45.41
CA SER A 299 11.19 9.15 46.22
C SER A 299 10.50 10.49 45.92
N LEU A 300 9.81 10.61 44.79
CA LEU A 300 9.11 11.84 44.40
C LEU A 300 7.64 11.80 44.87
N PRO A 301 7.13 12.86 45.52
CA PRO A 301 5.79 12.91 46.09
C PRO A 301 4.71 13.27 45.05
N ILE A 302 4.77 12.67 43.87
CA ILE A 302 3.85 12.92 42.74
C ILE A 302 3.41 11.61 42.08
N ASP A 303 2.47 11.68 41.15
CA ASP A 303 2.02 10.52 40.39
C ASP A 303 3.21 9.81 39.69
N PRO A 304 3.29 8.46 39.70
CA PRO A 304 4.38 7.69 39.12
C PRO A 304 4.69 8.06 37.65
N ARG A 305 3.68 8.45 36.87
CA ARG A 305 3.87 8.86 35.47
C ARG A 305 4.62 10.19 35.39
N LEU A 306 4.23 11.16 36.21
CA LEU A 306 4.89 12.46 36.28
C LEU A 306 6.31 12.32 36.83
N ALA A 307 6.50 11.49 37.86
CA ALA A 307 7.82 11.14 38.37
C ALA A 307 8.72 10.54 37.27
N ARG A 308 8.15 9.70 36.39
CA ARG A 308 8.89 9.11 35.25
C ARG A 308 9.31 10.16 34.24
N MET A 309 8.44 11.12 33.94
CA MET A 309 8.76 12.25 33.06
C MET A 309 9.91 13.09 33.60
N VAL A 310 9.87 13.44 34.90
CA VAL A 310 10.92 14.23 35.57
C VAL A 310 12.26 13.50 35.56
N LEU A 311 12.29 12.23 35.96
CA LEU A 311 13.54 11.46 35.98
C LEU A 311 14.13 11.25 34.59
N PHE A 312 13.30 11.00 33.59
CA PHE A 312 13.77 10.87 32.21
C PHE A 312 14.39 12.19 31.72
N ALA A 313 13.75 13.33 31.98
CA ALA A 313 14.29 14.64 31.64
C ALA A 313 15.57 15.00 32.41
N ALA A 314 15.71 14.53 33.65
CA ALA A 314 16.92 14.70 34.44
C ALA A 314 18.13 14.01 33.78
N GLU A 315 17.92 12.86 33.15
CA GLU A 315 18.96 12.05 32.49
C GLU A 315 19.21 12.47 31.03
N ASN A 316 18.22 13.08 30.35
CA ASN A 316 18.27 13.36 28.91
C ASN A 316 18.17 14.86 28.55
N GLY A 317 18.12 15.74 29.56
CA GLY A 317 17.92 17.19 29.40
C GLY A 317 16.45 17.61 29.47
N GLY A 318 16.20 18.84 29.95
CA GLY A 318 14.87 19.43 30.10
C GLY A 318 14.23 19.28 31.48
N LEU A 319 15.05 19.09 32.52
CA LEU A 319 14.58 18.95 33.89
C LEU A 319 13.74 20.16 34.35
N ASN A 320 14.17 21.39 34.05
CA ASN A 320 13.49 22.61 34.45
C ASN A 320 12.06 22.67 33.91
N GLU A 321 11.90 22.37 32.62
CA GLU A 321 10.63 22.37 31.93
C GLU A 321 9.71 21.27 32.48
N LEU A 322 10.24 20.08 32.74
CA LEU A 322 9.44 18.96 33.23
C LEU A 322 9.06 19.08 34.70
N LEU A 323 9.85 19.77 35.53
CA LEU A 323 9.45 20.14 36.89
C LEU A 323 8.23 21.07 36.86
N VAL A 324 8.27 22.10 36.00
CA VAL A 324 7.17 23.05 35.81
C VAL A 324 5.92 22.33 35.32
N LEU A 325 6.05 21.47 34.31
CA LEU A 325 4.92 20.71 33.75
C LEU A 325 4.34 19.71 34.74
N SER A 326 5.18 18.97 35.45
CA SER A 326 4.72 17.97 36.43
C SER A 326 4.01 18.64 37.60
N ALA A 327 4.50 19.81 38.04
CA ALA A 327 3.80 20.61 39.04
C ALA A 327 2.45 21.12 38.51
N ALA A 328 2.40 21.60 37.26
CA ALA A 328 1.15 22.09 36.63
C ALA A 328 0.08 21.01 36.52
N LEU A 329 0.48 19.80 36.14
CA LEU A 329 -0.41 18.64 35.99
C LEU A 329 -0.87 18.05 37.33
N SER A 330 -0.17 18.35 38.43
CA SER A 330 -0.52 17.86 39.78
C SER A 330 -1.52 18.78 40.51
N ILE A 331 -1.72 19.99 40.02
CA ILE A 331 -2.60 20.99 40.65
C ILE A 331 -3.81 21.29 39.77
N GLN A 332 -4.75 22.05 40.31
CA GLN A 332 -5.84 22.58 39.50
C GLN A 332 -5.35 23.72 38.58
N ASP A 333 -5.86 23.76 37.34
CA ASP A 333 -5.52 24.81 36.37
C ASP A 333 -5.74 26.23 36.95
N PRO A 334 -4.69 27.10 36.95
CA PRO A 334 -4.81 28.48 37.41
C PRO A 334 -5.60 29.36 36.45
N ARG A 335 -5.80 28.97 35.18
CA ARG A 335 -6.63 29.73 34.23
C ARG A 335 -8.10 29.62 34.60
N GLU A 336 -8.74 30.76 34.75
CA GLU A 336 -10.17 30.87 34.99
C GLU A 336 -10.88 31.23 33.68
N ARG A 337 -12.01 30.58 33.42
CA ARG A 337 -12.85 30.87 32.24
C ARG A 337 -14.29 31.16 32.66
N PRO A 338 -14.57 32.31 33.31
CA PRO A 338 -15.91 32.64 33.77
C PRO A 338 -16.89 32.71 32.60
N LEU A 339 -18.09 32.13 32.75
CA LEU A 339 -19.11 32.06 31.69
C LEU A 339 -19.54 33.44 31.14
N ASP A 340 -19.57 34.47 31.99
CA ASP A 340 -19.88 35.87 31.62
C ASP A 340 -18.74 36.56 30.86
N LYS A 341 -17.52 36.04 30.96
CA LYS A 341 -16.29 36.65 30.40
C LYS A 341 -15.46 35.67 29.57
N GLN A 342 -16.06 34.61 29.04
CA GLN A 342 -15.34 33.55 28.32
C GLN A 342 -14.50 34.10 27.18
N GLN A 343 -15.10 34.94 26.31
CA GLN A 343 -14.39 35.52 25.17
C GLN A 343 -13.17 36.35 25.61
N LYS A 344 -13.29 37.09 26.72
CA LYS A 344 -12.20 37.93 27.23
C LYS A 344 -11.09 37.06 27.86
N ALA A 345 -11.47 36.04 28.64
CA ALA A 345 -10.51 35.08 29.18
C ALA A 345 -9.76 34.34 28.06
N ASP A 346 -10.48 33.86 27.04
CA ASP A 346 -9.91 33.21 25.87
C ASP A 346 -8.94 34.12 25.13
N GLN A 347 -9.26 35.41 24.96
CA GLN A 347 -8.36 36.41 24.36
C GLN A 347 -7.07 36.59 25.17
N TYR A 348 -7.14 36.68 26.49
CA TYR A 348 -5.93 36.77 27.33
C TYR A 348 -5.10 35.50 27.27
N HIS A 349 -5.73 34.33 27.30
CA HIS A 349 -5.02 33.05 27.37
C HIS A 349 -4.48 32.58 26.01
N ALA A 350 -5.07 33.05 24.90
CA ALA A 350 -4.62 32.73 23.54
C ALA A 350 -3.16 33.11 23.26
N ARG A 351 -2.60 34.10 23.97
CA ARG A 351 -1.18 34.49 23.80
C ARG A 351 -0.21 33.39 24.24
N PHE A 352 -0.66 32.44 25.05
CA PHE A 352 0.13 31.29 25.49
C PHE A 352 -0.07 30.09 24.58
N ALA A 353 -0.92 30.19 23.55
CA ALA A 353 -1.15 29.10 22.63
C ALA A 353 0.15 28.63 21.97
N ASP A 354 0.29 27.32 21.85
CA ASP A 354 1.27 26.71 20.98
C ASP A 354 0.53 25.89 19.92
N PRO A 355 0.92 26.01 18.64
CA PRO A 355 0.17 25.35 17.58
C PRO A 355 0.34 23.83 17.60
N ASP A 356 1.36 23.30 18.28
CA ASP A 356 1.69 21.86 18.32
C ASP A 356 1.58 21.24 19.73
N SER A 357 1.57 22.02 20.81
CA SER A 357 1.61 21.46 22.17
C SER A 357 0.94 22.28 23.27
N ASP A 358 -0.10 21.74 23.90
CA ASP A 358 -0.67 22.31 25.13
C ASP A 358 0.33 22.27 26.30
N PHE A 359 1.32 21.37 26.29
CA PHE A 359 2.42 21.38 27.28
C PHE A 359 3.31 22.60 27.07
N ALA A 360 3.65 22.93 25.82
CA ALA A 360 4.39 24.16 25.52
C ALA A 360 3.59 25.42 25.93
N SER A 361 2.25 25.38 25.84
CA SER A 361 1.42 26.47 26.36
C SER A 361 1.55 26.70 27.86
N TRP A 362 1.69 25.63 28.66
CA TRP A 362 1.97 25.75 30.09
C TRP A 362 3.32 26.40 30.36
N LEU A 363 4.36 26.02 29.61
CA LEU A 363 5.69 26.62 29.75
C LEU A 363 5.69 28.12 29.39
N LYS A 364 4.97 28.52 28.34
CA LYS A 364 4.81 29.94 27.97
C LYS A 364 4.08 30.73 29.05
N LEU A 365 3.02 30.16 29.64
CA LEU A 365 2.31 30.79 30.76
C LEU A 365 3.22 30.93 31.98
N TRP A 366 3.98 29.89 32.30
CA TRP A 366 4.93 29.90 33.41
C TRP A 366 6.00 30.99 33.25
N GLN A 367 6.64 31.03 32.08
CA GLN A 367 7.66 32.05 31.77
C GLN A 367 7.08 33.46 31.91
N TYR A 368 5.89 33.70 31.34
CA TYR A 368 5.20 34.98 31.49
C TYR A 368 4.95 35.34 32.96
N LEU A 369 4.47 34.39 33.77
CA LEU A 369 4.22 34.63 35.19
C LEU A 369 5.51 34.99 35.94
N GLN A 370 6.64 34.32 35.64
CA GLN A 370 7.93 34.66 36.23
C GLN A 370 8.37 36.07 35.84
N GLU A 371 8.35 36.40 34.55
CA GLU A 371 8.72 37.73 34.05
C GLU A 371 7.89 38.85 34.68
N GLN A 372 6.57 38.64 34.82
CA GLN A 372 5.70 39.63 35.45
C GLN A 372 5.90 39.73 36.96
N GLN A 373 6.21 38.63 37.63
CA GLN A 373 6.48 38.64 39.07
C GLN A 373 7.80 39.32 39.41
N ASP A 374 8.82 39.17 38.56
CA ASP A 374 10.11 39.86 38.69
C ASP A 374 9.96 41.37 38.42
N ALA A 375 9.09 41.76 37.48
CA ALA A 375 8.89 43.15 37.10
C ALA A 375 7.93 43.94 38.00
N LEU A 376 7.01 43.28 38.71
CA LEU A 376 5.93 43.91 39.46
C LEU A 376 6.07 43.70 40.96
N SER A 377 5.56 44.64 41.77
CA SER A 377 5.38 44.37 43.20
C SER A 377 4.32 43.27 43.42
N ASN A 378 4.40 42.56 44.55
CA ASN A 378 3.44 41.50 44.90
C ASN A 378 1.96 41.90 44.77
N ASN A 379 1.61 43.14 45.16
CA ASN A 379 0.24 43.65 45.04
C ASN A 379 -0.17 43.91 43.58
N GLN A 380 0.75 44.43 42.77
CA GLN A 380 0.53 44.64 41.34
C GLN A 380 0.40 43.30 40.60
N PHE A 381 1.26 42.33 40.90
CA PHE A 381 1.20 40.99 40.33
C PHE A 381 -0.11 40.26 40.67
N ARG A 382 -0.56 40.33 41.92
CA ARG A 382 -1.85 39.77 42.33
C ARG A 382 -3.03 40.43 41.60
N ARG A 383 -2.95 41.75 41.36
CA ARG A 383 -3.96 42.48 40.59
C ARG A 383 -3.92 42.07 39.11
N LEU A 384 -2.74 41.89 38.53
CA LEU A 384 -2.55 41.41 37.15
C LEU A 384 -3.19 40.03 36.98
N CYS A 385 -2.86 39.07 37.85
CA CYS A 385 -3.45 37.73 37.81
C CYS A 385 -4.99 37.80 37.75
N ARG A 386 -5.60 38.61 38.62
CA ARG A 386 -7.06 38.81 38.62
C ARG A 386 -7.59 39.46 37.34
N GLN A 387 -6.87 40.44 36.77
CA GLN A 387 -7.27 41.12 35.53
C GLN A 387 -7.24 40.19 34.31
N GLU A 388 -6.33 39.23 34.31
CA GLU A 388 -6.09 38.31 33.20
C GLU A 388 -6.67 36.91 33.43
N PHE A 389 -7.60 36.78 34.38
CA PHE A 389 -8.31 35.54 34.69
C PHE A 389 -7.37 34.40 35.09
N LEU A 390 -6.39 34.70 35.94
CA LEU A 390 -5.48 33.75 36.56
C LEU A 390 -5.70 33.75 38.08
N ASN A 391 -5.95 32.56 38.63
CA ASN A 391 -6.14 32.38 40.06
C ASN A 391 -4.80 32.46 40.79
N TYR A 392 -4.56 33.58 41.49
CA TYR A 392 -3.30 33.82 42.20
C TYR A 392 -2.92 32.72 43.22
N LEU A 393 -3.89 32.12 43.90
CA LEU A 393 -3.60 31.07 44.88
C LEU A 393 -3.09 29.79 44.19
N ARG A 394 -3.70 29.40 43.07
CA ARG A 394 -3.23 28.26 42.26
C ARG A 394 -1.89 28.53 41.59
N VAL A 395 -1.64 29.77 41.17
CA VAL A 395 -0.30 30.18 40.68
C VAL A 395 0.75 29.99 41.77
N ARG A 396 0.45 30.42 43.00
CA ARG A 396 1.35 30.22 44.13
C ARG A 396 1.55 28.74 44.46
N GLU A 397 0.47 27.96 44.49
CA GLU A 397 0.53 26.50 44.69
C GLU A 397 1.42 25.82 43.64
N TRP A 398 1.29 26.23 42.37
CA TRP A 398 2.14 25.76 41.28
C TRP A 398 3.62 26.07 41.56
N GLN A 399 3.91 27.29 42.01
CA GLN A 399 5.25 27.74 42.33
C GLN A 399 5.85 26.97 43.50
N ASP A 400 5.09 26.85 44.59
CA ASP A 400 5.51 26.14 45.79
C ASP A 400 5.83 24.66 45.47
N LEU A 401 4.98 23.99 44.68
CA LEU A 401 5.22 22.60 44.27
C LEU A 401 6.43 22.46 43.35
N ASN A 402 6.60 23.35 42.37
CA ASN A 402 7.78 23.35 41.50
C ASN A 402 9.08 23.56 42.30
N THR A 403 9.08 24.46 43.28
CA THR A 403 10.22 24.69 44.18
C THR A 403 10.54 23.45 45.01
N GLN A 404 9.52 22.79 45.58
CA GLN A 404 9.72 21.55 46.35
C GLN A 404 10.32 20.44 45.50
N LEU A 405 9.79 20.21 44.28
CA LEU A 405 10.32 19.20 43.38
C LEU A 405 11.74 19.53 42.91
N THR A 406 12.03 20.82 42.68
CA THR A 406 13.39 21.28 42.34
C THR A 406 14.37 20.96 43.45
N GLN A 407 14.02 21.26 44.70
CA GLN A 407 14.87 20.98 45.87
C GLN A 407 15.12 19.47 46.03
N LEU A 408 14.07 18.65 45.91
CA LEU A 408 14.21 17.19 45.99
C LEU A 408 15.14 16.62 44.90
N MET A 409 15.02 17.11 43.66
CA MET A 409 15.90 16.69 42.57
C MET A 409 17.36 17.11 42.81
N GLN A 410 17.58 18.31 43.35
CA GLN A 410 18.92 18.80 43.72
C GLN A 410 19.54 17.98 44.87
N GLU A 411 18.76 17.64 45.91
CA GLU A 411 19.20 16.78 47.01
C GLU A 411 19.61 15.38 46.54
N GLN A 412 18.98 14.88 45.47
CA GLN A 412 19.34 13.62 44.81
C GLN A 412 20.53 13.73 43.84
N GLY A 413 21.12 14.92 43.70
CA GLY A 413 22.31 15.16 42.87
C GLY A 413 22.02 15.47 41.40
N TYR A 414 20.75 15.67 41.03
CA TYR A 414 20.42 16.09 39.66
C TYR A 414 20.59 17.60 39.49
N GLN A 415 21.11 18.00 38.33
CA GLN A 415 21.36 19.40 38.00
C GLN A 415 20.30 19.93 37.02
N GLN A 416 19.97 21.20 37.17
CA GLN A 416 19.12 21.93 36.23
C GLN A 416 19.83 22.08 34.88
N ASN A 417 19.07 22.02 33.78
CA ASN A 417 19.62 22.24 32.44
C ASN A 417 20.05 23.70 32.25
N GLN A 418 21.23 23.90 31.63
CA GLN A 418 21.79 25.23 31.34
C GLN A 418 21.09 25.92 30.16
N GLN A 419 20.65 25.13 29.18
CA GLN A 419 19.92 25.61 28.00
C GLN A 419 18.48 25.11 28.06
N THR A 420 17.56 25.93 27.54
CA THR A 420 16.15 25.54 27.39
C THR A 420 16.04 24.31 26.50
N ALA A 421 15.25 23.32 26.94
CA ALA A 421 15.09 22.09 26.18
C ALA A 421 14.31 22.32 24.89
N GLY A 422 14.74 21.65 23.82
CA GLY A 422 14.02 21.64 22.55
C GLY A 422 12.70 20.87 22.63
N TYR A 423 11.81 21.12 21.66
CA TYR A 423 10.49 20.48 21.59
C TYR A 423 10.55 18.95 21.71
N GLN A 424 11.47 18.30 20.98
CA GLN A 424 11.60 16.85 21.00
C GLN A 424 11.97 16.30 22.39
N ALA A 425 12.94 16.91 23.08
CA ALA A 425 13.39 16.44 24.39
C ALA A 425 12.27 16.50 25.43
N ILE A 426 11.51 17.60 25.45
CA ILE A 426 10.35 17.77 26.34
C ILE A 426 9.32 16.67 26.08
N HIS A 427 8.97 16.43 24.82
CA HIS A 427 7.91 15.48 24.49
C HIS A 427 8.35 14.02 24.57
N GLN A 428 9.63 13.70 24.41
CA GLN A 428 10.18 12.38 24.77
C GLN A 428 10.10 12.14 26.28
N ALA A 429 10.38 13.15 27.10
CA ALA A 429 10.18 13.05 28.54
C ALA A 429 8.71 12.87 28.91
N VAL A 430 7.79 13.62 28.29
CA VAL A 430 6.34 13.42 28.43
C VAL A 430 5.95 11.98 28.06
N LEU A 431 6.41 11.49 26.91
CA LEU A 431 6.12 10.12 26.45
C LEU A 431 6.61 9.05 27.41
N SER A 432 7.74 9.26 28.10
CA SER A 432 8.31 8.28 29.03
C SER A 432 7.35 7.89 30.17
N GLY A 433 6.47 8.80 30.59
CA GLY A 433 5.45 8.55 31.61
C GLY A 433 4.08 8.17 31.03
N LEU A 434 3.83 8.48 29.75
CA LEU A 434 2.49 8.48 29.15
C LEU A 434 2.39 7.56 27.91
N LEU A 435 3.19 6.49 27.85
CA LEU A 435 3.19 5.53 26.73
C LEU A 435 1.79 4.93 26.46
N GLY A 436 0.98 4.73 27.50
CA GLY A 436 -0.40 4.27 27.38
C GLY A 436 -1.41 5.31 26.88
N GLN A 437 -1.00 6.57 26.64
CA GLN A 437 -1.86 7.71 26.27
C GLN A 437 -1.44 8.38 24.95
N VAL A 438 -0.99 7.58 23.99
CA VAL A 438 -0.73 8.00 22.61
C VAL A 438 -1.95 7.75 21.73
N GLY A 439 -2.04 8.45 20.60
CA GLY A 439 -3.09 8.23 19.61
C GLY A 439 -2.63 8.49 18.19
N PHE A 440 -3.13 7.66 17.28
CA PHE A 440 -3.01 7.82 15.84
C PHE A 440 -4.34 8.32 15.26
N LYS A 441 -4.29 9.25 14.32
CA LYS A 441 -5.49 9.83 13.71
C LYS A 441 -6.42 8.76 13.14
N ASP A 442 -7.70 8.85 13.45
CA ASP A 442 -8.73 7.86 13.09
C ASP A 442 -9.82 8.47 12.20
N SER A 443 -10.65 7.64 11.57
CA SER A 443 -11.79 8.07 10.74
C SER A 443 -13.10 8.20 11.52
N ASP A 444 -13.32 7.37 12.54
CA ASP A 444 -14.59 7.25 13.26
C ASP A 444 -14.62 8.14 14.51
N ALA A 445 -13.44 8.39 15.08
CA ALA A 445 -13.19 9.39 16.12
C ALA A 445 -12.11 10.38 15.67
N ASP A 446 -11.58 11.20 16.60
CA ASP A 446 -10.39 11.99 16.26
C ASP A 446 -9.14 11.10 16.23
N TYR A 447 -9.02 10.17 17.18
CA TYR A 447 -7.85 9.32 17.37
C TYR A 447 -8.19 7.90 17.85
N LEU A 448 -7.37 6.96 17.41
CA LEU A 448 -7.26 5.59 17.88
C LEU A 448 -6.00 5.46 18.75
N GLY A 449 -6.19 5.11 20.02
CA GLY A 449 -5.12 4.85 20.98
C GLY A 449 -4.90 3.36 21.25
N PRO A 450 -3.96 3.04 22.17
CA PRO A 450 -3.75 1.71 22.73
C PRO A 450 -5.06 0.98 23.08
N ARG A 451 -5.07 -0.35 22.94
CA ARG A 451 -6.23 -1.21 23.27
C ARG A 451 -7.50 -0.87 22.47
N GLN A 452 -7.34 -0.36 21.24
CA GLN A 452 -8.46 0.06 20.37
C GLN A 452 -9.33 1.17 20.98
N THR A 453 -8.74 1.99 21.85
CA THR A 453 -9.48 3.06 22.53
C THR A 453 -9.68 4.23 21.56
N ARG A 454 -10.94 4.59 21.28
CA ARG A 454 -11.26 5.76 20.45
C ARG A 454 -11.53 6.98 21.33
N PHE A 455 -10.88 8.11 21.02
CA PHE A 455 -11.02 9.33 21.80
C PHE A 455 -11.06 10.59 20.93
N TYR A 456 -11.54 11.68 21.53
CA TYR A 456 -11.69 12.99 20.91
C TYR A 456 -10.79 14.02 21.57
N VAL A 457 -10.31 15.00 20.82
CA VAL A 457 -9.58 16.12 21.41
C VAL A 457 -10.55 17.00 22.19
N PHE A 458 -10.21 17.37 23.42
CA PHE A 458 -11.03 18.29 24.19
C PHE A 458 -11.14 19.66 23.47
N PRO A 459 -12.34 20.27 23.34
CA PRO A 459 -12.51 21.54 22.62
C PRO A 459 -11.65 22.70 23.11
N GLY A 460 -11.22 22.68 24.39
CA GLY A 460 -10.32 23.68 24.96
C GLY A 460 -8.84 23.49 24.64
N SER A 461 -8.46 22.43 23.92
CA SER A 461 -7.07 22.21 23.46
C SER A 461 -6.77 23.03 22.21
N HIS A 462 -5.54 23.51 22.07
CA HIS A 462 -5.10 24.19 20.85
C HIS A 462 -5.01 23.24 19.65
N LEU A 463 -4.94 21.92 19.90
CA LEU A 463 -4.89 20.89 18.87
C LEU A 463 -6.29 20.51 18.34
N PHE A 464 -7.38 21.02 18.93
CA PHE A 464 -8.75 20.63 18.59
C PHE A 464 -9.08 20.78 17.09
N LYS A 465 -8.60 21.86 16.46
CA LYS A 465 -8.79 22.10 15.01
C LYS A 465 -7.72 21.44 14.15
N ARG A 466 -6.46 21.43 14.61
CA ARG A 466 -5.31 21.00 13.79
C ARG A 466 -5.27 19.49 13.59
N LYS A 467 -5.59 18.72 14.63
CA LYS A 467 -5.63 17.24 14.62
C LYS A 467 -4.43 16.59 13.90
N PRO A 468 -3.19 16.75 14.42
CA PRO A 468 -1.99 16.14 13.83
C PRO A 468 -2.08 14.61 13.78
N LYS A 469 -1.24 13.96 12.97
CA LYS A 469 -1.33 12.51 12.72
C LYS A 469 -1.11 11.66 13.98
N TRP A 470 -0.19 12.08 14.85
CA TRP A 470 0.13 11.43 16.11
C TRP A 470 0.08 12.42 17.25
N VAL A 471 -0.48 11.99 18.38
CA VAL A 471 -0.57 12.79 19.61
C VAL A 471 -0.20 11.98 20.85
N ALA A 472 0.31 12.66 21.87
CA ALA A 472 0.29 12.20 23.25
C ALA A 472 -0.64 13.11 24.06
N ALA A 473 -1.31 12.56 25.08
CA ALA A 473 -2.20 13.30 25.97
C ALA A 473 -1.82 13.07 27.44
N ALA A 474 -1.92 14.11 28.28
CA ALA A 474 -1.69 13.99 29.73
C ALA A 474 -2.79 13.17 30.41
N GLU A 475 -4.03 13.39 29.99
CA GLU A 475 -5.20 12.81 30.66
C GLU A 475 -6.28 12.41 29.68
N TRP A 476 -6.96 11.32 30.01
CA TRP A 476 -8.20 10.91 29.37
C TRP A 476 -9.33 11.01 30.39
N VAL A 477 -10.40 11.71 30.04
CA VAL A 477 -11.56 11.93 30.89
C VAL A 477 -12.82 11.62 30.10
N GLU A 478 -13.68 10.76 30.66
CA GLU A 478 -14.95 10.41 30.04
C GLU A 478 -16.08 11.27 30.61
N THR A 479 -16.75 12.02 29.74
CA THR A 479 -17.95 12.78 30.07
C THR A 479 -19.11 12.33 29.19
N SER A 480 -19.43 13.05 28.11
CA SER A 480 -20.34 12.58 27.06
C SER A 480 -19.64 11.65 26.05
N LYS A 481 -18.34 11.88 25.86
CA LYS A 481 -17.41 11.07 25.07
C LYS A 481 -16.11 10.96 25.84
N LEU A 482 -15.22 10.07 25.39
CA LEU A 482 -13.86 10.02 25.88
C LEU A 482 -13.05 11.19 25.29
N TYR A 483 -12.66 12.14 26.13
CA TYR A 483 -11.87 13.30 25.74
C TYR A 483 -10.44 13.20 26.25
N ALA A 484 -9.47 13.46 25.36
CA ALA A 484 -8.09 13.70 25.72
C ALA A 484 -7.88 15.19 26.07
N ARG A 485 -7.16 15.46 27.16
CA ARG A 485 -6.82 16.81 27.62
C ARG A 485 -5.31 16.98 27.70
N THR A 486 -4.86 18.21 27.43
CA THR A 486 -3.45 18.60 27.34
C THR A 486 -2.67 17.68 26.39
N LEU A 487 -2.73 18.02 25.10
CA LEU A 487 -2.15 17.20 24.04
C LEU A 487 -0.89 17.84 23.44
N ALA A 488 -0.06 17.00 22.83
CA ALA A 488 1.00 17.46 21.95
C ALA A 488 1.13 16.58 20.72
N LYS A 489 1.54 17.20 19.61
CA LYS A 489 2.03 16.50 18.43
C LYS A 489 3.32 15.75 18.81
N ILE A 490 3.37 14.47 18.45
CA ILE A 490 4.57 13.63 18.59
C ILE A 490 4.92 12.98 17.26
N GLU A 491 6.13 12.44 17.16
CA GLU A 491 6.53 11.57 16.05
C GLU A 491 6.65 10.11 16.56
N PRO A 492 6.20 9.10 15.77
CA PRO A 492 6.11 7.71 16.24
C PRO A 492 7.47 7.08 16.56
N GLU A 493 8.56 7.58 15.95
CA GLU A 493 9.92 7.06 16.21
C GLU A 493 10.38 7.35 17.64
N TRP A 494 9.74 8.29 18.34
CA TRP A 494 10.05 8.59 19.74
C TRP A 494 9.50 7.54 20.70
N ILE A 495 8.49 6.76 20.27
CA ILE A 495 7.78 5.81 21.14
C ILE A 495 8.59 4.52 21.32
N GLU A 496 9.08 3.92 20.22
CA GLU A 496 9.71 2.60 20.25
C GLU A 496 10.92 2.51 21.21
N PRO A 497 11.87 3.47 21.23
CA PRO A 497 13.00 3.42 22.16
C PRO A 497 12.59 3.43 23.64
N LEU A 498 11.49 4.11 23.96
CA LEU A 498 10.94 4.22 25.32
C LEU A 498 10.12 3.00 25.73
N ALA A 499 9.59 2.25 24.75
CA ALA A 499 8.63 1.17 24.93
C ALA A 499 9.19 -0.22 24.59
N GLN A 500 10.51 -0.39 24.49
CA GLN A 500 11.13 -1.66 24.03
C GLN A 500 10.67 -2.90 24.83
N HIS A 501 10.39 -2.73 26.13
CA HIS A 501 9.89 -3.77 27.03
C HIS A 501 8.38 -4.04 26.92
N LEU A 502 7.65 -3.25 26.13
CA LEU A 502 6.18 -3.30 26.00
C LEU A 502 5.72 -3.65 24.59
N VAL A 503 6.54 -3.36 23.58
CA VAL A 503 6.16 -3.57 22.18
C VAL A 503 6.10 -5.06 21.83
N THR A 504 5.17 -5.39 20.95
CA THR A 504 5.09 -6.69 20.29
C THR A 504 5.55 -6.54 18.84
N ARG A 505 6.26 -7.55 18.34
CA ARG A 505 6.85 -7.58 17.00
C ARG A 505 6.23 -8.72 16.21
N SER A 506 5.81 -8.43 14.99
CA SER A 506 5.35 -9.43 14.02
C SER A 506 6.16 -9.29 12.73
N TYR A 507 6.48 -10.42 12.11
CA TYR A 507 7.30 -10.48 10.90
C TYR A 507 6.47 -11.07 9.75
N SER A 508 6.58 -10.48 8.56
CA SER A 508 5.86 -10.92 7.36
C SER A 508 6.75 -10.88 6.13
N GLU A 509 6.34 -11.61 5.08
CA GLU A 509 6.99 -11.65 3.76
C GLU A 509 8.52 -11.92 3.85
N PRO A 510 8.97 -13.01 4.50
CA PRO A 510 10.38 -13.38 4.42
C PRO A 510 10.74 -13.71 2.96
N HIS A 511 11.73 -13.01 2.41
CA HIS A 511 12.16 -13.16 1.01
C HIS A 511 13.66 -12.94 0.86
N TRP A 512 14.23 -13.51 -0.20
CA TRP A 512 15.63 -13.27 -0.55
C TRP A 512 15.80 -11.88 -1.16
N GLU A 513 16.73 -11.07 -0.63
CA GLU A 513 17.11 -9.80 -1.24
C GLU A 513 18.50 -9.93 -1.88
N LYS A 514 18.55 -10.18 -3.20
CA LYS A 514 19.80 -10.40 -3.97
C LYS A 514 20.87 -9.33 -3.72
N LYS A 515 20.52 -8.05 -3.57
CA LYS A 515 21.51 -6.99 -3.31
C LYS A 515 22.18 -7.14 -1.95
N ARG A 516 21.41 -7.44 -0.91
CA ARG A 516 21.93 -7.66 0.45
C ARG A 516 22.56 -9.05 0.61
N GLY A 517 22.14 -10.02 -0.20
CA GLY A 517 22.57 -11.41 -0.11
C GLY A 517 22.11 -12.06 1.19
N ALA A 518 20.91 -11.74 1.66
CA ALA A 518 20.34 -12.28 2.89
C ALA A 518 18.81 -12.36 2.78
N VAL A 519 18.19 -13.17 3.64
CA VAL A 519 16.73 -13.21 3.77
C VAL A 519 16.28 -12.02 4.63
N ILE A 520 15.41 -11.21 4.05
CA ILE A 520 14.82 -10.03 4.67
C ILE A 520 13.34 -10.29 4.91
N ALA A 521 12.84 -9.83 6.05
CA ALA A 521 11.42 -9.79 6.34
C ALA A 521 11.02 -8.36 6.71
N TYR A 522 9.73 -8.11 6.65
CA TYR A 522 9.17 -6.86 7.14
C TYR A 522 8.67 -7.04 8.57
N GLU A 523 9.22 -6.24 9.47
CA GLU A 523 8.81 -6.13 10.86
C GLU A 523 7.73 -5.05 11.00
N GLN A 524 6.65 -5.41 11.68
CA GLN A 524 5.67 -4.49 12.22
C GLN A 524 5.80 -4.48 13.74
N VAL A 525 5.89 -3.29 14.33
CA VAL A 525 5.99 -3.09 15.79
C VAL A 525 4.72 -2.43 16.28
N SER A 526 4.10 -3.02 17.31
CA SER A 526 2.89 -2.47 17.92
C SER A 526 3.05 -2.29 19.43
N LEU A 527 2.52 -1.18 19.94
CA LEU A 527 2.40 -0.87 21.36
C LEU A 527 0.95 -1.06 21.80
N TYR A 528 0.68 -2.08 22.60
CA TYR A 528 -0.68 -2.41 23.06
C TYR A 528 -1.72 -2.50 21.92
N GLY A 529 -1.33 -3.08 20.79
CA GLY A 529 -2.16 -3.23 19.60
C GLY A 529 -2.25 -2.00 18.69
N LEU A 530 -1.64 -0.87 19.07
CA LEU A 530 -1.48 0.29 18.19
C LEU A 530 -0.18 0.14 17.39
N VAL A 531 -0.28 0.13 16.06
CA VAL A 531 0.89 -0.01 15.18
C VAL A 531 1.70 1.29 15.19
N ILE A 532 2.94 1.22 15.69
CA ILE A 532 3.86 2.37 15.78
C ILE A 532 4.92 2.32 14.67
N VAL A 533 5.33 1.13 14.24
CA VAL A 533 6.18 0.92 13.07
C VAL A 533 5.43 -0.02 12.13
N PRO A 534 4.88 0.47 11.00
CA PRO A 534 4.06 -0.35 10.12
C PRO A 534 4.88 -1.35 9.31
N LYS A 535 6.07 -0.94 8.84
CA LYS A 535 6.90 -1.75 7.96
C LYS A 535 8.37 -1.34 8.08
N ARG A 536 9.21 -2.19 8.67
CA ARG A 536 10.67 -2.03 8.74
C ARG A 536 11.37 -3.27 8.21
N ALA A 537 12.26 -3.10 7.22
CA ALA A 537 13.05 -4.22 6.71
C ALA A 537 14.07 -4.67 7.78
N VAL A 538 14.07 -5.96 8.11
CA VAL A 538 14.98 -6.56 9.10
C VAL A 538 15.61 -7.84 8.55
N LEU A 539 16.81 -8.15 9.03
CA LEU A 539 17.49 -9.41 8.73
C LEU A 539 16.73 -10.57 9.39
N TYR A 540 16.11 -11.42 8.57
CA TYR A 540 15.28 -12.51 9.06
C TYR A 540 16.11 -13.71 9.52
N SER A 541 17.35 -13.83 9.04
CA SER A 541 18.31 -14.88 9.44
C SER A 541 18.55 -14.97 10.96
N LYS A 542 18.36 -13.87 11.72
CA LYS A 542 18.49 -13.86 13.18
C LYS A 542 17.20 -14.19 13.94
N ILE A 543 16.07 -14.15 13.24
CA ILE A 543 14.73 -14.31 13.80
C ILE A 543 14.28 -15.76 13.60
N ASP A 544 14.35 -16.25 12.36
CA ASP A 544 14.07 -17.64 12.02
C ASP A 544 15.14 -18.17 11.04
N PRO A 545 16.20 -18.81 11.56
CA PRO A 545 17.26 -19.39 10.73
C PRO A 545 16.79 -20.53 9.83
N ALA A 546 15.73 -21.27 10.20
CA ALA A 546 15.22 -22.41 9.44
C ALA A 546 14.52 -21.96 8.17
N VAL A 547 13.56 -21.05 8.31
CA VAL A 547 12.85 -20.47 7.16
C VAL A 547 13.83 -19.73 6.26
N SER A 548 14.77 -19.01 6.87
CA SER A 548 15.81 -18.28 6.12
C SER A 548 16.72 -19.22 5.33
N HIS A 549 17.07 -20.39 5.87
CA HIS A 549 17.85 -21.39 5.16
C HIS A 549 17.10 -21.97 3.95
N ASN A 550 15.83 -22.31 4.12
CA ASN A 550 15.01 -22.83 3.02
C ASN A 550 14.87 -21.82 1.86
N ILE A 551 14.60 -20.56 2.19
CA ILE A 551 14.52 -19.48 1.20
C ILE A 551 15.88 -19.25 0.54
N PHE A 552 16.96 -19.25 1.32
CA PHE A 552 18.33 -19.14 0.78
C PHE A 552 18.64 -20.25 -0.22
N VAL A 553 18.34 -21.51 0.11
CA VAL A 553 18.60 -22.65 -0.78
C VAL A 553 17.84 -22.50 -2.09
N ARG A 554 16.53 -22.24 -2.03
CA ARG A 554 15.70 -22.09 -3.24
C ARG A 554 16.14 -20.90 -4.08
N GLU A 555 16.15 -19.70 -3.49
CA GLU A 555 16.38 -18.49 -4.27
C GLU A 555 17.86 -18.31 -4.63
N ALA A 556 18.76 -18.44 -3.66
CA ALA A 556 20.17 -18.14 -3.90
C ALA A 556 20.87 -19.28 -4.67
N LEU A 557 20.58 -20.55 -4.39
CA LEU A 557 21.29 -21.68 -4.99
C LEU A 557 20.55 -22.31 -6.16
N VAL A 558 19.26 -22.65 -6.03
CA VAL A 558 18.49 -23.27 -7.12
C VAL A 558 18.18 -22.23 -8.21
N ASN A 559 17.63 -21.07 -7.85
CA ASN A 559 17.32 -19.97 -8.78
C ASN A 559 18.54 -19.09 -9.11
N GLN A 560 19.74 -19.47 -8.65
CA GLN A 560 21.01 -18.79 -8.91
C GLN A 560 21.06 -17.29 -8.52
N GLU A 561 20.29 -16.88 -7.52
CA GLU A 561 20.31 -15.50 -7.04
C GLU A 561 21.40 -15.22 -6.00
N LEU A 562 22.37 -16.13 -5.83
CA LEU A 562 23.49 -15.94 -4.91
C LEU A 562 24.26 -14.65 -5.21
N GLY A 563 24.34 -14.24 -6.49
CA GLY A 563 24.99 -12.99 -6.92
C GLY A 563 26.52 -13.06 -7.03
N ASN A 564 27.11 -14.25 -6.85
CA ASN A 564 28.52 -14.54 -7.08
C ASN A 564 28.64 -15.64 -8.16
N ASN A 565 29.65 -15.54 -9.03
CA ASN A 565 29.94 -16.57 -10.02
C ASN A 565 30.74 -17.71 -9.38
N GLU A 566 30.04 -18.69 -8.81
CA GLU A 566 30.66 -19.94 -8.31
C GLU A 566 30.64 -21.02 -9.40
N ALA A 567 31.73 -21.78 -9.52
CA ALA A 567 31.89 -22.77 -10.58
C ALA A 567 30.87 -23.91 -10.50
N PHE A 568 30.44 -24.33 -9.30
CA PHE A 568 29.44 -25.38 -9.14
C PHE A 568 28.05 -24.93 -9.61
N LEU A 569 27.66 -23.67 -9.39
CA LEU A 569 26.38 -23.12 -9.87
C LEU A 569 26.33 -23.14 -11.41
N GLN A 570 27.42 -22.73 -12.06
CA GLN A 570 27.52 -22.77 -13.52
C GLN A 570 27.48 -24.21 -14.07
N HIS A 571 28.13 -25.15 -13.38
CA HIS A 571 28.10 -26.56 -13.75
C HIS A 571 26.68 -27.14 -13.62
N ASN A 572 26.04 -26.91 -12.47
CA ASN A 572 24.69 -27.38 -12.18
C ASN A 572 23.66 -26.80 -13.13
N GLN A 573 23.77 -25.50 -13.46
CA GLN A 573 22.86 -24.89 -14.42
C GLN A 573 23.03 -25.50 -15.82
N ARG A 574 24.25 -25.76 -16.27
CA ARG A 574 24.47 -26.43 -17.57
C ARG A 574 23.80 -27.79 -17.61
N LEU A 575 23.92 -28.58 -16.54
CA LEU A 575 23.25 -29.87 -16.47
C LEU A 575 21.72 -29.74 -16.50
N ILE A 576 21.15 -28.75 -15.79
CA ILE A 576 19.71 -28.46 -15.85
C ILE A 576 19.31 -28.03 -17.26
N ASP A 577 20.08 -27.15 -17.91
CA ASP A 577 19.83 -26.68 -19.28
C ASP A 577 19.88 -27.86 -20.28
N ASP A 578 20.86 -28.77 -20.13
CA ASP A 578 21.00 -29.98 -20.96
C ASP A 578 19.78 -30.90 -20.83
N VAL A 579 19.30 -31.13 -19.59
CA VAL A 579 18.10 -31.95 -19.34
C VAL A 579 16.84 -31.25 -19.83
N THR A 580 16.73 -29.93 -19.64
CA THR A 580 15.61 -29.12 -20.17
C THR A 580 15.57 -29.18 -21.69
N ALA A 581 16.72 -29.13 -22.36
CA ALA A 581 16.79 -29.31 -23.82
C ALA A 581 16.32 -30.71 -24.27
N LEU A 582 16.53 -31.75 -23.46
CA LEU A 582 15.97 -33.08 -23.71
C LEU A 582 14.45 -33.11 -23.51
N GLU A 583 13.91 -32.38 -22.54
CA GLU A 583 12.46 -32.22 -22.34
C GLU A 583 11.78 -31.55 -23.54
N GLU A 584 12.37 -30.46 -24.04
CA GLU A 584 11.91 -29.73 -25.22
C GLU A 584 11.95 -30.63 -26.47
N LYS A 585 13.05 -31.39 -26.68
CA LYS A 585 13.20 -32.34 -27.80
C LYS A 585 12.17 -33.48 -27.72
N SER A 586 12.02 -34.10 -26.56
CA SER A 586 11.13 -35.26 -26.37
C SER A 586 9.67 -34.91 -26.16
N ARG A 587 9.36 -33.60 -26.02
CA ARG A 587 8.02 -33.08 -25.70
C ARG A 587 7.45 -33.67 -24.41
N ARG A 588 8.29 -33.78 -23.38
CA ARG A 588 7.98 -34.35 -22.06
C ARG A 588 8.53 -33.44 -20.96
N ARG A 589 7.71 -33.03 -20.00
CA ARG A 589 8.10 -32.18 -18.85
C ARG A 589 8.35 -32.98 -17.56
N ASP A 590 8.57 -34.28 -17.69
CA ASP A 590 8.76 -35.22 -16.59
C ASP A 590 10.12 -35.93 -16.66
N ILE A 591 11.12 -35.28 -17.28
CA ILE A 591 12.50 -35.77 -17.33
C ILE A 591 13.36 -35.07 -16.28
N LEU A 592 13.21 -33.76 -16.09
CA LEU A 592 13.91 -33.03 -15.03
C LEU A 592 13.19 -33.23 -13.69
N VAL A 593 13.96 -33.52 -12.64
CA VAL A 593 13.44 -33.55 -11.26
C VAL A 593 12.89 -32.19 -10.83
N ASP A 594 11.90 -32.18 -9.94
CA ASP A 594 11.27 -30.94 -9.47
C ASP A 594 12.22 -30.05 -8.65
N GLU A 595 11.84 -28.78 -8.51
CA GLU A 595 12.62 -27.78 -7.76
C GLU A 595 12.81 -28.17 -6.30
N ASP A 596 11.82 -28.87 -5.70
CA ASP A 596 11.90 -29.36 -4.33
C ASP A 596 13.00 -30.42 -4.16
N THR A 597 13.21 -31.27 -5.16
CA THR A 597 14.31 -32.25 -5.19
C THR A 597 15.66 -31.55 -5.29
N LEU A 598 15.79 -30.54 -6.18
CA LEU A 598 17.01 -29.72 -6.30
C LEU A 598 17.32 -28.97 -5.01
N ALA A 599 16.30 -28.40 -4.37
CA ALA A 599 16.44 -27.73 -3.09
C ALA A 599 16.85 -28.70 -1.97
N THR A 600 16.29 -29.92 -1.96
CA THR A 600 16.64 -30.95 -0.97
C THR A 600 18.12 -31.33 -1.04
N PHE A 601 18.66 -31.48 -2.26
CA PHE A 601 20.10 -31.75 -2.47
C PHE A 601 21.00 -30.73 -1.75
N TYR A 602 20.68 -29.44 -1.90
CA TYR A 602 21.43 -28.36 -1.25
C TYR A 602 21.14 -28.29 0.25
N ALA A 603 19.89 -28.42 0.69
CA ALA A 603 19.50 -28.33 2.10
C ALA A 603 20.14 -29.43 2.96
N GLU A 604 20.34 -30.64 2.42
CA GLU A 604 21.04 -31.72 3.13
C GLU A 604 22.54 -31.47 3.29
N ARG A 605 23.13 -30.66 2.40
CA ARG A 605 24.59 -30.45 2.31
C ARG A 605 25.05 -29.15 2.94
N VAL A 606 24.25 -28.09 2.83
CA VAL A 606 24.55 -26.75 3.33
C VAL A 606 24.03 -26.61 4.77
N PRO A 607 24.87 -26.24 5.76
CA PRO A 607 24.40 -26.05 7.13
C PRO A 607 23.35 -24.96 7.26
N GLN A 608 22.39 -25.15 8.16
CA GLN A 608 21.28 -24.21 8.38
C GLN A 608 21.72 -22.77 8.73
N TRP A 609 22.86 -22.60 9.40
CA TRP A 609 23.40 -21.29 9.74
C TRP A 609 24.03 -20.56 8.55
N ALA A 610 24.41 -21.28 7.49
CA ALA A 610 24.96 -20.73 6.25
C ALA A 610 23.83 -20.30 5.30
N ASN A 611 22.93 -19.44 5.80
CA ASN A 611 21.67 -19.03 5.15
C ASN A 611 21.70 -17.61 4.55
N ASN A 612 22.89 -17.07 4.34
CA ASN A 612 23.14 -15.79 3.69
C ASN A 612 24.47 -15.86 2.95
N ARG A 613 24.70 -14.93 2.01
CA ARG A 613 25.89 -14.93 1.14
C ARG A 613 27.20 -14.92 1.93
N ILE A 614 27.27 -14.18 3.04
CA ILE A 614 28.51 -14.02 3.83
C ILE A 614 28.84 -15.33 4.54
N ASP A 615 27.89 -15.88 5.28
CA ASP A 615 28.07 -17.12 6.02
C ASP A 615 28.26 -18.32 5.08
N PHE A 616 27.51 -18.36 3.97
CA PHE A 616 27.70 -19.35 2.92
C PHE A 616 29.08 -19.29 2.29
N ALA A 617 29.57 -18.11 1.89
CA ALA A 617 30.89 -17.97 1.28
C ALA A 617 32.01 -18.42 2.24
N LYS A 618 31.86 -18.14 3.55
CA LYS A 618 32.81 -18.60 4.57
C LYS A 618 32.82 -20.13 4.68
N TRP A 619 31.64 -20.75 4.77
CA TRP A 619 31.50 -22.20 4.83
C TRP A 619 31.99 -22.88 3.55
N TRP A 620 31.55 -22.39 2.38
CA TRP A 620 31.89 -22.95 1.08
C TRP A 620 33.37 -22.86 0.78
N LYS A 621 34.05 -21.76 1.15
CA LYS A 621 35.51 -21.64 1.00
C LYS A 621 36.26 -22.77 1.71
N GLN A 622 35.82 -23.16 2.91
CA GLN A 622 36.41 -24.27 3.65
C GLN A 622 36.06 -25.61 2.97
N LYS A 623 34.78 -25.87 2.68
CA LYS A 623 34.34 -27.14 2.09
C LYS A 623 34.92 -27.39 0.70
N ARG A 624 35.00 -26.36 -0.15
CA ARG A 624 35.60 -26.42 -1.48
C ARG A 624 37.09 -26.78 -1.47
N SER A 625 37.79 -26.52 -0.37
CA SER A 625 39.20 -26.95 -0.22
C SER A 625 39.33 -28.45 0.05
N GLU A 626 38.28 -29.07 0.61
CA GLU A 626 38.19 -30.50 0.87
C GLU A 626 37.67 -31.24 -0.38
N ASP A 627 36.56 -30.75 -0.94
CA ASP A 627 35.91 -31.32 -2.13
C ASP A 627 35.27 -30.21 -2.98
N LYS A 628 35.80 -29.99 -4.19
CA LYS A 628 35.33 -28.97 -5.13
C LYS A 628 34.01 -29.34 -5.81
N THR A 629 33.67 -30.62 -5.83
CA THR A 629 32.48 -31.20 -6.49
C THR A 629 31.34 -31.47 -5.52
N TYR A 630 31.51 -31.17 -4.24
CA TYR A 630 30.53 -31.46 -3.17
C TYR A 630 29.11 -30.92 -3.43
N LEU A 631 29.02 -29.79 -4.14
CA LEU A 631 27.74 -29.16 -4.52
C LEU A 631 27.39 -29.35 -6.00
N ASN A 632 28.11 -30.18 -6.75
CA ASN A 632 27.75 -30.50 -8.12
C ASN A 632 26.60 -31.52 -8.15
N PHE A 633 25.62 -31.32 -9.02
CA PHE A 633 24.62 -32.33 -9.30
C PHE A 633 25.25 -33.52 -10.01
N ASP A 634 24.73 -34.72 -9.72
CA ASP A 634 25.02 -35.92 -10.49
C ASP A 634 24.05 -35.95 -11.69
N PRO A 635 24.53 -36.05 -12.95
CA PRO A 635 23.66 -36.10 -14.13
C PRO A 635 22.53 -37.13 -14.03
N ASP A 636 22.80 -38.30 -13.46
CA ASP A 636 21.80 -39.37 -13.31
C ASP A 636 20.73 -38.99 -12.26
N SER A 637 21.08 -38.16 -11.27
CA SER A 637 20.16 -37.70 -10.23
C SER A 637 19.19 -36.61 -10.69
N LEU A 638 19.44 -36.00 -11.84
CA LEU A 638 18.57 -34.98 -12.45
C LEU A 638 17.47 -35.58 -13.31
N LEU A 639 17.57 -36.87 -13.65
CA LEU A 639 16.63 -37.57 -14.53
C LEU A 639 15.59 -38.34 -13.70
N SER A 640 14.31 -38.03 -13.87
CA SER A 640 13.22 -38.83 -13.30
C SER A 640 12.90 -40.10 -14.10
N ARG A 641 13.33 -40.18 -15.38
CA ARG A 641 13.11 -41.31 -16.30
C ARG A 641 14.24 -41.48 -17.32
N ASP A 642 14.37 -42.70 -17.86
CA ASP A 642 15.32 -43.02 -18.94
C ASP A 642 15.03 -42.25 -20.24
N ALA A 643 16.04 -41.53 -20.75
CA ALA A 643 15.96 -40.69 -21.94
C ALA A 643 16.64 -41.33 -23.19
N SER A 644 16.92 -42.64 -23.16
CA SER A 644 17.72 -43.37 -24.16
C SER A 644 17.16 -43.35 -25.60
N ASP A 645 15.89 -42.99 -25.80
CA ASP A 645 15.24 -42.94 -27.11
C ASP A 645 15.54 -41.68 -27.94
N ILE A 646 16.20 -40.67 -27.34
CA ILE A 646 16.52 -39.37 -27.93
C ILE A 646 17.91 -39.41 -28.55
N THR A 647 18.00 -39.74 -29.84
CA THR A 647 19.27 -39.79 -30.59
C THR A 647 19.39 -38.66 -31.61
N ALA A 648 20.62 -38.23 -31.90
CA ALA A 648 20.90 -37.17 -32.89
C ALA A 648 20.32 -37.48 -34.28
N ASP A 649 20.26 -38.75 -34.68
CA ASP A 649 19.67 -39.16 -35.96
C ASP A 649 18.15 -38.98 -36.02
N LYS A 650 17.46 -39.06 -34.87
CA LYS A 650 16.00 -38.88 -34.78
C LYS A 650 15.63 -37.41 -34.65
N PHE A 651 16.45 -36.65 -33.91
CA PHE A 651 16.33 -35.22 -33.63
C PHE A 651 17.55 -34.46 -34.18
N PRO A 652 17.64 -34.26 -35.51
CA PRO A 652 18.77 -33.58 -36.13
C PRO A 652 18.86 -32.11 -35.72
N GLU A 653 20.07 -31.59 -35.52
CA GLU A 653 20.28 -30.16 -35.20
C GLU A 653 20.28 -29.27 -36.45
N GLN A 654 20.33 -29.87 -37.64
CA GLN A 654 20.47 -29.15 -38.90
C GLN A 654 19.60 -29.78 -40.00
N TRP A 655 19.03 -28.93 -40.85
CA TRP A 655 18.35 -29.30 -42.08
C TRP A 655 19.25 -29.01 -43.29
N ARG A 656 19.28 -29.90 -44.28
CA ARG A 656 20.10 -29.73 -45.50
C ARG A 656 19.23 -29.70 -46.74
N GLN A 657 19.41 -28.70 -47.59
CA GLN A 657 18.76 -28.57 -48.91
C GLN A 657 19.78 -28.08 -49.93
N GLY A 658 20.16 -28.93 -50.89
CA GLY A 658 21.23 -28.61 -51.85
C GLY A 658 22.56 -28.32 -51.13
N ASN A 659 23.08 -27.11 -51.32
CA ASN A 659 24.27 -26.59 -50.65
C ASN A 659 23.98 -25.85 -49.33
N LEU A 660 22.70 -25.67 -48.95
CA LEU A 660 22.31 -24.97 -47.73
C LEU A 660 22.23 -25.93 -46.54
N THR A 661 22.81 -25.51 -45.41
CA THR A 661 22.68 -26.18 -44.11
C THR A 661 22.16 -25.18 -43.08
N LEU A 662 20.96 -25.44 -42.55
CA LEU A 662 20.20 -24.50 -41.71
C LEU A 662 19.92 -25.10 -40.32
N PRO A 663 20.03 -24.36 -39.22
CA PRO A 663 19.78 -24.87 -37.87
C PRO A 663 18.30 -25.24 -37.61
N LEU A 664 18.09 -26.26 -36.78
CA LEU A 664 16.79 -26.65 -36.24
C LEU A 664 16.70 -26.38 -34.74
N GLU A 665 15.61 -25.76 -34.31
CA GLU A 665 15.24 -25.56 -32.91
C GLU A 665 14.01 -26.40 -32.55
N TYR A 666 13.96 -26.84 -31.29
CA TYR A 666 12.92 -27.71 -30.76
C TYR A 666 12.26 -27.05 -29.56
N HIS A 667 10.93 -26.94 -29.59
CA HIS A 667 10.18 -26.38 -28.48
C HIS A 667 8.93 -27.20 -28.15
N PHE A 668 8.69 -27.41 -26.86
CA PHE A 668 7.49 -28.01 -26.30
C PHE A 668 6.65 -26.97 -25.56
N ALA A 669 5.90 -26.22 -26.36
CA ALA A 669 5.02 -25.16 -25.89
C ALA A 669 3.62 -25.34 -26.50
N PRO A 670 2.82 -26.32 -26.02
CA PRO A 670 1.49 -26.60 -26.59
C PRO A 670 0.62 -25.35 -26.71
N GLY A 671 0.20 -25.03 -27.94
CA GLY A 671 -0.66 -23.88 -28.23
C GLY A 671 0.09 -22.58 -28.58
N GLU A 672 1.40 -22.52 -28.37
CA GLU A 672 2.24 -21.41 -28.83
C GLU A 672 2.66 -21.58 -30.29
N ILE A 673 3.01 -20.48 -30.94
CA ILE A 673 3.46 -20.47 -32.34
C ILE A 673 4.79 -21.22 -32.55
N ASP A 674 5.60 -21.37 -31.49
CA ASP A 674 6.89 -22.06 -31.52
C ASP A 674 6.79 -23.57 -31.32
N ASP A 675 5.60 -24.11 -31.03
CA ASP A 675 5.45 -25.52 -30.71
C ASP A 675 5.93 -26.45 -31.85
N GLY A 676 6.78 -27.42 -31.53
CA GLY A 676 7.34 -28.37 -32.50
C GLY A 676 8.74 -27.98 -32.99
N VAL A 677 8.96 -28.10 -34.30
CA VAL A 677 10.29 -27.91 -34.92
C VAL A 677 10.32 -26.61 -35.72
N SER A 678 11.37 -25.82 -35.48
CA SER A 678 11.64 -24.55 -36.17
C SER A 678 12.91 -24.61 -37.00
N LEU A 679 12.80 -24.25 -38.27
CA LEU A 679 13.94 -23.99 -39.16
C LEU A 679 14.35 -22.53 -39.07
N ILE A 680 15.62 -22.28 -38.77
CA ILE A 680 16.17 -20.92 -38.65
C ILE A 680 16.76 -20.51 -40.00
N ILE A 681 16.20 -19.43 -40.57
CA ILE A 681 16.52 -18.93 -41.91
C ILE A 681 17.13 -17.53 -41.81
N PRO A 682 18.40 -17.32 -42.17
CA PRO A 682 18.93 -15.99 -42.38
C PRO A 682 18.17 -15.24 -43.47
N LEU A 683 17.85 -13.95 -43.24
CA LEU A 683 17.05 -13.11 -44.17
C LEU A 683 17.56 -13.18 -45.62
N ALA A 684 18.88 -13.10 -45.83
CA ALA A 684 19.50 -13.11 -47.16
C ALA A 684 19.33 -14.44 -47.93
N LEU A 685 18.96 -15.53 -47.25
CA LEU A 685 18.75 -16.85 -47.86
C LEU A 685 17.27 -17.16 -48.10
N LEU A 686 16.36 -16.33 -47.59
CA LEU A 686 14.92 -16.59 -47.60
C LEU A 686 14.41 -16.94 -49.01
N ASN A 687 14.81 -16.18 -50.02
CA ASN A 687 14.35 -16.38 -51.39
C ASN A 687 15.03 -17.55 -52.12
N GLN A 688 16.18 -18.02 -51.62
CA GLN A 688 16.91 -19.18 -52.16
C GLN A 688 16.39 -20.52 -51.64
N ILE A 689 15.60 -20.53 -50.56
CA ILE A 689 15.03 -21.76 -49.99
C ILE A 689 13.80 -22.18 -50.79
N GLU A 690 13.75 -23.45 -51.18
CA GLU A 690 12.60 -24.02 -51.87
C GLU A 690 11.69 -24.75 -50.87
N ASP A 691 10.37 -24.63 -51.03
CA ASP A 691 9.40 -25.35 -50.20
C ASP A 691 9.29 -26.82 -50.61
N GLN A 692 10.39 -27.56 -50.46
CA GLN A 692 10.53 -28.97 -50.84
C GLN A 692 11.10 -29.79 -49.69
N GLY A 693 10.41 -30.87 -49.32
CA GLY A 693 10.84 -31.83 -48.31
C GLY A 693 10.43 -31.48 -46.87
N PHE A 694 10.07 -30.23 -46.58
CA PHE A 694 9.64 -29.82 -45.23
C PHE A 694 8.35 -30.52 -44.76
N ASP A 695 7.53 -30.95 -45.71
CA ASP A 695 6.33 -31.76 -45.50
C ASP A 695 6.62 -33.13 -44.88
N TRP A 696 7.82 -33.69 -45.08
CA TRP A 696 8.26 -34.95 -44.47
C TRP A 696 8.64 -34.84 -42.99
N LEU A 697 8.84 -33.61 -42.51
CA LEU A 697 9.34 -33.27 -41.18
C LEU A 697 10.61 -34.08 -40.78
N ILE A 698 10.98 -34.00 -39.50
CA ILE A 698 12.09 -34.78 -38.94
C ILE A 698 11.70 -36.25 -38.70
N PRO A 699 12.68 -37.19 -38.66
CA PRO A 699 12.40 -38.61 -38.43
C PRO A 699 11.63 -38.91 -37.14
N ALA A 700 11.93 -38.23 -36.02
CA ALA A 700 11.29 -38.49 -34.73
C ALA A 700 9.76 -38.28 -34.73
N LEU A 701 9.27 -37.32 -35.49
CA LEU A 701 7.86 -36.93 -35.52
C LEU A 701 7.10 -37.52 -36.71
N ARG A 702 7.80 -38.19 -37.64
CA ARG A 702 7.22 -38.67 -38.90
C ARG A 702 6.15 -39.73 -38.69
N HIS A 703 6.35 -40.66 -37.75
CA HIS A 703 5.31 -41.65 -37.43
C HIS A 703 4.04 -40.96 -36.90
N GLU A 704 4.18 -39.99 -35.99
CA GLU A 704 3.04 -39.22 -35.46
C GLU A 704 2.32 -38.42 -36.56
N LEU A 705 3.08 -37.77 -37.45
CA LEU A 705 2.57 -37.07 -38.63
C LEU A 705 1.75 -38.01 -39.54
N LEU A 706 2.25 -39.21 -39.84
CA LEU A 706 1.54 -40.19 -40.66
C LEU A 706 0.24 -40.66 -39.99
N VAL A 707 0.26 -40.90 -38.67
CA VAL A 707 -0.96 -41.22 -37.92
C VAL A 707 -1.97 -40.08 -37.97
N ALA A 708 -1.51 -38.84 -37.78
CA ALA A 708 -2.36 -37.64 -37.84
C ALA A 708 -2.98 -37.47 -39.23
N LEU A 709 -2.20 -37.65 -40.29
CA LEU A 709 -2.67 -37.63 -41.67
C LEU A 709 -3.77 -38.68 -41.91
N ILE A 710 -3.55 -39.94 -41.52
CA ILE A 710 -4.56 -41.00 -41.68
C ILE A 710 -5.82 -40.67 -40.88
N LYS A 711 -5.68 -40.10 -39.67
CA LYS A 711 -6.82 -39.70 -38.83
C LYS A 711 -7.61 -38.52 -39.39
N ALA A 712 -6.95 -37.62 -40.11
CA ALA A 712 -7.53 -36.46 -40.77
C ALA A 712 -8.39 -36.82 -41.99
N LEU A 713 -8.30 -38.05 -42.49
CA LEU A 713 -9.17 -38.50 -43.59
C LEU A 713 -10.65 -38.56 -43.15
N PRO A 714 -11.58 -38.18 -44.04
CA PRO A 714 -13.00 -38.40 -43.85
C PRO A 714 -13.33 -39.85 -43.53
N LYS A 715 -14.36 -40.07 -42.71
CA LYS A 715 -14.75 -41.41 -42.20
C LYS A 715 -14.85 -42.48 -43.29
N GLN A 716 -15.31 -42.10 -44.50
CA GLN A 716 -15.47 -43.00 -45.64
C GLN A 716 -14.16 -43.61 -46.16
N TYR A 717 -13.05 -42.87 -46.08
CA TYR A 717 -11.71 -43.32 -46.47
C TYR A 717 -10.94 -43.90 -45.28
N ARG A 718 -11.00 -43.22 -44.13
CA ARG A 718 -10.26 -43.59 -42.90
C ARG A 718 -10.56 -45.00 -42.41
N ARG A 719 -11.80 -45.49 -42.57
CA ARG A 719 -12.21 -46.85 -42.14
C ARG A 719 -11.37 -47.97 -42.75
N ASN A 720 -10.71 -47.74 -43.88
CA ASN A 720 -9.86 -48.71 -44.56
C ASN A 720 -8.43 -48.78 -43.98
N PHE A 721 -8.08 -47.89 -43.05
CA PHE A 721 -6.74 -47.71 -42.49
C PHE A 721 -6.76 -47.74 -40.95
N VAL A 722 -7.61 -48.60 -40.37
CA VAL A 722 -7.73 -48.78 -38.92
C VAL A 722 -7.11 -50.11 -38.53
N PRO A 723 -6.20 -50.17 -37.53
CA PRO A 723 -5.70 -49.05 -36.70
C PRO A 723 -4.69 -48.16 -37.44
N ALA A 724 -4.86 -46.83 -37.37
CA ALA A 724 -3.98 -45.87 -38.05
C ALA A 724 -2.47 -46.01 -37.72
N PRO A 725 -2.06 -46.30 -36.46
CA PRO A 725 -0.65 -46.55 -36.13
C PRO A 725 -0.02 -47.67 -36.97
N ASN A 726 -0.71 -48.81 -37.12
CA ASN A 726 -0.17 -49.95 -37.87
C ASN A 726 0.10 -49.60 -39.34
N TYR A 727 -0.76 -48.77 -39.94
CA TYR A 727 -0.56 -48.29 -41.31
C TYR A 727 0.56 -47.24 -41.38
N ALA A 728 0.70 -46.38 -40.37
CA ALA A 728 1.81 -45.45 -40.27
C ALA A 728 3.17 -46.17 -40.12
N ASP A 729 3.26 -47.23 -39.32
CA ASP A 729 4.45 -48.08 -39.23
C ASP A 729 4.81 -48.71 -40.58
N ALA A 730 3.82 -49.24 -41.29
CA ALA A 730 4.04 -49.85 -42.58
C ALA A 730 4.42 -48.81 -43.66
N LEU A 731 3.91 -47.57 -43.56
CA LEU A 731 4.36 -46.44 -44.36
C LEU A 731 5.82 -46.09 -44.03
N MET A 732 6.18 -45.93 -42.76
CA MET A 732 7.55 -45.60 -42.31
C MET A 732 8.63 -46.53 -42.89
N GLN A 733 8.31 -47.81 -43.11
CA GLN A 733 9.22 -48.80 -43.68
C GLN A 733 9.32 -48.74 -45.22
N THR A 734 8.42 -48.04 -45.90
CA THR A 734 8.19 -48.20 -47.35
C THR A 734 8.14 -46.91 -48.15
N ILE A 735 8.04 -45.75 -47.50
CA ILE A 735 8.10 -44.44 -48.14
C ILE A 735 9.36 -43.70 -47.69
N SER A 736 9.93 -42.90 -48.58
CA SER A 736 11.13 -42.12 -48.34
C SER A 736 11.02 -40.72 -48.96
N PRO A 737 11.76 -39.72 -48.48
CA PRO A 737 11.76 -38.38 -49.08
C PRO A 737 12.13 -38.35 -50.57
N GLN A 738 12.73 -39.41 -51.11
CA GLN A 738 13.04 -39.55 -52.54
C GLN A 738 11.79 -39.83 -53.40
N ASP A 739 10.68 -40.22 -52.78
CA ASP A 739 9.41 -40.53 -53.45
C ASP A 739 8.58 -39.28 -53.81
N GLY A 740 9.13 -38.07 -53.61
CA GLY A 740 8.48 -36.79 -53.91
C GLY A 740 7.76 -36.19 -52.71
N LYS A 741 6.62 -35.52 -52.95
CA LYS A 741 5.81 -34.92 -51.87
C LYS A 741 5.23 -36.02 -50.97
N LEU A 742 5.18 -35.77 -49.67
CA LEU A 742 4.74 -36.73 -48.67
C LEU A 742 3.33 -37.26 -48.98
N LEU A 743 2.39 -36.38 -49.28
CA LEU A 743 1.00 -36.77 -49.55
C LEU A 743 0.87 -37.67 -50.78
N ASP A 744 1.68 -37.44 -51.82
CA ASP A 744 1.69 -38.26 -53.01
C ASP A 744 2.24 -39.65 -52.69
N ALA A 745 3.37 -39.70 -51.98
CA ALA A 745 4.00 -40.95 -51.55
C ALA A 745 3.05 -41.77 -50.65
N VAL A 746 2.42 -41.13 -49.67
CA VAL A 746 1.44 -41.73 -48.76
C VAL A 746 0.21 -42.22 -49.52
N SER A 747 -0.39 -41.39 -50.38
CA SER A 747 -1.60 -41.74 -51.13
C SER A 747 -1.36 -42.91 -52.08
N ASN A 748 -0.22 -42.90 -52.79
CA ASN A 748 0.18 -43.99 -53.67
C ASN A 748 0.41 -45.29 -52.89
N ARG A 749 1.04 -45.21 -51.72
CA ARG A 749 1.32 -46.40 -50.91
C ARG A 749 0.06 -46.96 -50.26
N LEU A 750 -0.80 -46.12 -49.70
CA LEU A 750 -2.10 -46.52 -49.16
C LEU A 750 -3.01 -47.13 -50.23
N LYS A 751 -3.00 -46.59 -51.46
CA LYS A 751 -3.70 -47.20 -52.60
C LYS A 751 -3.16 -48.58 -52.94
N ARG A 752 -1.84 -48.79 -52.94
CA ARG A 752 -1.25 -50.12 -53.15
C ARG A 752 -1.63 -51.12 -52.05
N MET A 753 -1.78 -50.64 -50.81
CA MET A 753 -2.12 -51.49 -49.67
C MET A 753 -3.62 -51.86 -49.60
N SER A 754 -4.50 -50.96 -50.02
CA SER A 754 -5.96 -51.10 -49.82
C SER A 754 -6.79 -51.15 -51.10
N GLY A 755 -6.23 -50.80 -52.26
CA GLY A 755 -6.95 -50.59 -53.52
C GLY A 755 -7.74 -49.29 -53.59
N VAL A 756 -7.84 -48.52 -52.50
CA VAL A 756 -8.64 -47.30 -52.42
C VAL A 756 -7.83 -46.10 -52.94
N THR A 757 -8.40 -45.36 -53.89
CA THR A 757 -7.82 -44.07 -54.33
C THR A 757 -8.36 -42.97 -53.44
N ILE A 758 -7.46 -42.20 -52.82
CA ILE A 758 -7.79 -41.05 -51.99
C ILE A 758 -7.67 -39.79 -52.86
N PRO A 759 -8.76 -39.03 -53.07
CA PRO A 759 -8.69 -37.73 -53.75
C PRO A 759 -7.83 -36.72 -52.96
N GLU A 760 -7.15 -35.81 -53.65
CA GLU A 760 -6.27 -34.82 -53.01
C GLU A 760 -7.03 -33.89 -52.03
N ASP A 761 -8.26 -33.53 -52.39
CA ASP A 761 -9.18 -32.71 -51.58
C ASP A 761 -9.75 -33.44 -50.35
N ALA A 762 -9.53 -34.77 -50.24
CA ALA A 762 -9.94 -35.53 -49.07
C ALA A 762 -8.98 -35.39 -47.88
N TRP A 763 -7.80 -34.79 -48.05
CA TRP A 763 -6.84 -34.56 -46.96
C TRP A 763 -7.15 -33.27 -46.20
N GLU A 764 -7.71 -33.39 -44.99
CA GLU A 764 -8.02 -32.22 -44.14
C GLU A 764 -6.77 -31.72 -43.38
N LEU A 765 -5.81 -31.10 -44.10
CA LEU A 765 -4.52 -30.67 -43.55
C LEU A 765 -4.62 -29.59 -42.45
N SER A 766 -5.74 -28.88 -42.38
CA SER A 766 -6.04 -27.91 -41.32
C SER A 766 -6.21 -28.58 -39.94
N SER A 767 -6.60 -29.86 -39.91
CA SER A 767 -6.82 -30.63 -38.67
C SER A 767 -5.53 -31.19 -38.05
N ILE A 768 -4.41 -31.14 -38.78
CA ILE A 768 -3.11 -31.61 -38.30
C ILE A 768 -2.61 -30.68 -37.19
N PRO A 769 -2.22 -31.22 -36.01
CA PRO A 769 -1.60 -30.45 -34.94
C PRO A 769 -0.45 -29.56 -35.42
N VAL A 770 -0.35 -28.35 -34.87
CA VAL A 770 0.62 -27.33 -35.32
C VAL A 770 2.07 -27.81 -35.18
N HIS A 771 2.38 -28.60 -34.14
CA HIS A 771 3.73 -29.14 -33.92
C HIS A 771 4.18 -30.17 -34.95
N LEU A 772 3.26 -30.71 -35.75
CA LEU A 772 3.54 -31.64 -36.86
C LEU A 772 3.69 -30.92 -38.21
N LYS A 773 3.84 -29.59 -38.20
CA LYS A 773 4.14 -28.76 -39.37
C LYS A 773 5.45 -28.04 -39.14
N MET A 774 6.30 -27.90 -40.16
CA MET A 774 7.55 -27.16 -40.00
C MET A 774 7.27 -25.68 -39.69
N ASN A 775 7.93 -25.11 -38.67
CA ASN A 775 7.96 -23.67 -38.45
C ASN A 775 9.15 -23.07 -39.17
N PHE A 776 8.99 -21.89 -39.75
CA PHE A 776 10.08 -21.15 -40.36
C PHE A 776 10.26 -19.84 -39.60
N LYS A 777 11.46 -19.62 -39.06
CA LYS A 777 11.83 -18.37 -38.37
C LYS A 777 12.88 -17.65 -39.20
N VAL A 778 12.54 -16.46 -39.69
CA VAL A 778 13.50 -15.62 -40.41
C VAL A 778 14.22 -14.71 -39.42
N VAL A 779 15.55 -14.77 -39.42
CA VAL A 779 16.39 -14.00 -38.51
C VAL A 779 17.27 -13.01 -39.26
N ASN A 780 17.60 -11.90 -38.60
CA ASN A 780 18.59 -10.94 -39.08
C ASN A 780 20.02 -11.36 -38.68
N ASP A 781 21.02 -10.56 -39.05
CA ASP A 781 22.45 -10.83 -38.77
C ASP A 781 22.81 -10.91 -37.28
N SER A 782 21.97 -10.36 -36.39
CA SER A 782 22.15 -10.44 -34.93
C SER A 782 21.48 -11.66 -34.29
N GLY A 783 20.84 -12.54 -35.09
CA GLY A 783 20.07 -13.69 -34.62
C GLY A 783 18.67 -13.34 -34.11
N LYS A 784 18.19 -12.10 -34.31
CA LYS A 784 16.85 -11.68 -33.90
C LYS A 784 15.82 -12.10 -34.94
N VAL A 785 14.73 -12.73 -34.49
CA VAL A 785 13.59 -13.11 -35.34
C VAL A 785 12.88 -11.86 -35.87
N LEU A 786 12.78 -11.75 -37.19
CA LEU A 786 12.05 -10.69 -37.91
C LEU A 786 10.60 -11.09 -38.09
N GLN A 787 10.37 -12.28 -38.65
CA GLN A 787 9.05 -12.84 -38.87
C GLN A 787 9.11 -14.37 -38.78
N GLN A 788 7.99 -14.98 -38.37
CA GLN A 788 7.85 -16.43 -38.31
C GLN A 788 6.48 -16.87 -38.83
N SER A 789 6.45 -18.04 -39.46
CA SER A 789 5.24 -18.62 -40.04
C SER A 789 5.43 -20.10 -40.32
N ARG A 790 4.31 -20.84 -40.44
CA ARG A 790 4.28 -22.22 -40.94
C ARG A 790 4.18 -22.28 -42.48
N SER A 791 4.24 -21.13 -43.15
CA SER A 791 4.19 -21.00 -44.60
C SER A 791 5.37 -20.15 -45.07
N LEU A 792 6.26 -20.78 -45.84
CA LEU A 792 7.43 -20.13 -46.42
C LEU A 792 7.02 -19.04 -47.42
N SER A 793 5.95 -19.25 -48.20
CA SER A 793 5.45 -18.26 -49.15
C SER A 793 4.96 -16.97 -48.50
N ILE A 794 4.27 -17.06 -47.36
CA ILE A 794 3.85 -15.89 -46.56
C ILE A 794 5.07 -15.10 -46.09
N LEU A 795 6.15 -15.77 -45.67
CA LEU A 795 7.38 -15.11 -45.24
C LEU A 795 8.11 -14.43 -46.39
N LYS A 796 8.26 -15.11 -47.54
CA LYS A 796 8.86 -14.52 -48.74
C LYS A 796 8.13 -13.25 -49.17
N GLN A 797 6.79 -13.27 -49.15
CA GLN A 797 5.98 -12.12 -49.51
C GLN A 797 6.02 -11.00 -48.47
N GLY A 798 6.01 -11.33 -47.18
CA GLY A 798 6.04 -10.35 -46.09
C GLY A 798 7.37 -9.62 -45.94
N LEU A 799 8.48 -10.27 -46.28
CA LEU A 799 9.84 -9.76 -46.07
C LEU A 799 10.54 -9.30 -47.35
N GLN A 800 9.83 -9.22 -48.50
CA GLN A 800 10.42 -8.86 -49.79
C GLN A 800 11.23 -7.54 -49.75
N GLY A 801 10.68 -6.49 -49.12
CA GLY A 801 11.38 -5.21 -49.00
C GLY A 801 12.60 -5.25 -48.08
N GLU A 802 12.57 -6.07 -47.03
CA GLU A 802 13.70 -6.23 -46.10
C GLU A 802 14.83 -7.05 -46.72
N VAL A 803 14.48 -8.07 -47.52
CA VAL A 803 15.47 -8.84 -48.31
C VAL A 803 16.18 -7.92 -49.29
N GLN A 804 15.46 -7.06 -50.00
CA GLN A 804 16.04 -6.11 -50.95
C GLN A 804 17.01 -5.13 -50.26
N GLN A 805 16.63 -4.56 -49.11
CA GLN A 805 17.51 -3.70 -48.33
C GLN A 805 18.76 -4.43 -47.81
N SER A 806 18.60 -5.67 -47.36
CA SER A 806 19.72 -6.50 -46.90
C SER A 806 20.71 -6.78 -48.04
N LEU A 807 20.22 -7.05 -49.25
CA LEU A 807 21.08 -7.26 -50.42
C LEU A 807 21.83 -6.00 -50.84
N SER A 808 21.18 -4.82 -50.81
CA SER A 808 21.84 -3.54 -51.11
C SER A 808 22.93 -3.19 -50.07
N GLN A 809 22.75 -3.55 -48.79
CA GLN A 809 23.79 -3.36 -47.76
C GLN A 809 24.99 -4.31 -47.91
N VAL A 810 24.75 -5.51 -48.46
CA VAL A 810 25.77 -6.55 -48.66
C VAL A 810 26.60 -6.31 -49.93
N ALA A 811 26.06 -5.58 -50.90
CA ALA A 811 26.71 -5.26 -52.17
C ALA A 811 27.95 -4.35 -52.01
N GLU A 812 28.92 -4.47 -52.91
CA GLU A 812 30.08 -3.57 -52.96
C GLU A 812 29.68 -2.17 -53.41
N GLN A 813 30.32 -1.13 -52.83
CA GLN A 813 30.12 0.27 -53.24
C GLN A 813 30.46 0.41 -54.74
N GLY A 814 29.45 0.67 -55.57
CA GLY A 814 29.62 1.01 -56.99
C GLY A 814 28.78 0.23 -57.98
N ILE A 815 28.15 -0.89 -57.59
CA ILE A 815 27.22 -1.63 -58.47
C ILE A 815 25.88 -0.89 -58.58
N GLU A 816 25.30 -0.48 -57.44
CA GLU A 816 24.12 0.37 -57.45
C GLU A 816 24.50 1.82 -57.77
N GLN A 817 23.79 2.41 -58.73
CA GLN A 817 24.01 3.78 -59.20
C GLN A 817 22.66 4.48 -59.37
N GLU A 818 22.59 5.78 -59.13
CA GLU A 818 21.35 6.56 -59.20
C GLU A 818 21.50 7.75 -60.16
N GLN A 819 20.38 8.35 -60.55
CA GLN A 819 20.36 9.58 -61.35
C GLN A 819 21.07 9.47 -62.71
N LEU A 820 21.09 8.27 -63.31
CA LEU A 820 21.70 8.04 -64.61
C LEU A 820 20.81 8.61 -65.71
N THR A 821 21.33 9.57 -66.46
CA THR A 821 20.66 10.14 -67.64
C THR A 821 21.28 9.68 -68.96
N GLN A 822 22.43 9.00 -68.90
CA GLN A 822 23.16 8.42 -70.04
C GLN A 822 23.81 7.10 -69.61
N TRP A 823 24.22 6.27 -70.57
CA TRP A 823 24.92 5.01 -70.29
C TRP A 823 26.37 5.28 -69.86
N SER A 824 26.63 5.41 -68.55
CA SER A 824 27.95 5.78 -68.00
C SER A 824 28.54 4.76 -67.01
N PHE A 825 27.97 3.56 -66.93
CA PHE A 825 28.26 2.57 -65.88
C PHE A 825 29.00 1.32 -66.39
N GLY A 826 29.44 1.31 -67.64
CA GLY A 826 30.14 0.17 -68.24
C GLY A 826 29.18 -0.98 -68.60
N ALA A 827 29.63 -2.22 -68.42
CA ALA A 827 28.82 -3.41 -68.71
C ALA A 827 27.90 -3.75 -67.53
N LEU A 828 26.64 -4.12 -67.79
CA LEU A 828 25.69 -4.54 -66.76
C LEU A 828 25.73 -6.07 -66.60
N PRO A 829 26.27 -6.62 -65.49
CA PRO A 829 26.38 -8.07 -65.34
C PRO A 829 25.01 -8.73 -65.09
N ARG A 830 24.84 -9.96 -65.58
CA ARG A 830 23.57 -10.72 -65.45
C ARG A 830 23.33 -11.31 -64.06
N GLU A 831 24.39 -11.63 -63.32
CA GLU A 831 24.32 -12.14 -61.95
C GLU A 831 25.51 -11.64 -61.13
N TYR A 832 25.29 -11.47 -59.83
CA TYR A 832 26.27 -11.10 -58.81
C TYR A 832 26.24 -12.15 -57.70
N VAL A 833 27.39 -12.79 -57.43
CA VAL A 833 27.52 -13.84 -56.41
C VAL A 833 28.54 -13.44 -55.36
N LYS A 834 28.19 -13.53 -54.08
CA LYS A 834 29.09 -13.22 -52.96
C LYS A 834 29.00 -14.25 -51.85
N LEU A 835 30.14 -14.60 -51.25
CA LEU A 835 30.22 -15.50 -50.10
C LEU A 835 30.18 -14.69 -48.80
N GLN A 836 29.19 -14.93 -47.94
CA GLN A 836 29.03 -14.25 -46.66
C GLN A 836 28.56 -15.22 -45.57
N ALA A 837 29.23 -15.20 -44.42
CA ALA A 837 28.92 -16.06 -43.26
C ALA A 837 28.81 -17.57 -43.60
N GLY A 838 29.53 -18.04 -44.62
CA GLY A 838 29.53 -19.44 -45.06
C GLY A 838 28.47 -19.79 -46.11
N TYR A 839 27.70 -18.82 -46.62
CA TYR A 839 26.67 -19.02 -47.65
C TYR A 839 26.98 -18.25 -48.93
N GLU A 840 26.54 -18.78 -50.09
CA GLU A 840 26.56 -18.07 -51.37
C GLU A 840 25.27 -17.24 -51.54
N ILE A 841 25.41 -15.92 -51.63
CA ILE A 841 24.32 -14.98 -51.89
C ILE A 841 24.32 -14.63 -53.38
N LYS A 842 23.18 -14.76 -54.05
CA LYS A 842 22.99 -14.41 -55.48
C LYS A 842 22.07 -13.18 -55.61
N ALA A 843 22.44 -12.22 -56.44
CA ALA A 843 21.65 -11.04 -56.81
C ALA A 843 21.76 -10.74 -58.30
N PHE A 844 20.82 -9.96 -58.85
CA PHE A 844 20.64 -9.68 -60.28
C PHE A 844 20.54 -8.16 -60.49
N PRO A 845 21.57 -7.51 -61.07
CA PRO A 845 21.53 -6.09 -61.39
C PRO A 845 20.46 -5.75 -62.43
N ALA A 846 19.73 -4.65 -62.22
CA ALA A 846 18.67 -4.21 -63.10
C ALA A 846 18.62 -2.69 -63.27
N LEU A 847 18.25 -2.23 -64.48
CA LEU A 847 17.92 -0.82 -64.71
C LEU A 847 16.51 -0.52 -64.21
N VAL A 848 16.32 0.54 -63.44
CA VAL A 848 15.03 0.91 -62.85
C VAL A 848 14.67 2.34 -63.28
N ASP A 849 13.44 2.53 -63.77
CA ASP A 849 12.92 3.85 -64.17
C ASP A 849 12.63 4.73 -62.94
N GLU A 850 13.33 5.87 -62.80
CA GLU A 850 13.12 6.89 -61.75
C GLU A 850 12.45 8.16 -62.31
N ARG A 851 11.72 8.03 -63.43
CA ARG A 851 10.98 9.08 -64.17
C ARG A 851 11.86 10.11 -64.88
N ASP A 852 12.71 10.82 -64.14
CA ASP A 852 13.60 11.85 -64.70
C ASP A 852 15.03 11.31 -64.92
N SER A 853 15.28 10.06 -64.49
CA SER A 853 16.55 9.36 -64.61
C SER A 853 16.36 7.84 -64.49
N VAL A 854 17.45 7.09 -64.54
CA VAL A 854 17.49 5.63 -64.37
C VAL A 854 18.45 5.29 -63.23
N ALA A 855 18.17 4.22 -62.48
CA ALA A 855 19.08 3.68 -61.47
C ALA A 855 19.47 2.23 -61.78
N ILE A 856 20.61 1.79 -61.27
CA ILE A 856 20.96 0.36 -61.18
C ILE A 856 20.66 -0.11 -59.77
N ARG A 857 19.81 -1.13 -59.65
CA ARG A 857 19.46 -1.78 -58.37
C ARG A 857 19.77 -3.27 -58.43
N LEU A 858 20.14 -3.85 -57.29
CA LEU A 858 20.25 -5.30 -57.17
C LEU A 858 18.90 -5.90 -56.75
N LEU A 859 18.42 -6.86 -57.53
CA LEU A 859 17.21 -7.61 -57.25
C LEU A 859 17.55 -9.07 -56.94
N ASP A 860 16.70 -9.77 -56.21
CA ASP A 860 16.89 -11.18 -55.82
C ASP A 860 16.22 -12.17 -56.79
N ASN A 861 15.37 -11.67 -57.69
CA ASN A 861 14.67 -12.45 -58.68
C ASN A 861 15.13 -12.09 -60.10
N PRO A 862 15.62 -13.05 -60.91
CA PRO A 862 16.10 -12.79 -62.26
C PRO A 862 15.00 -12.34 -63.22
N GLN A 863 13.75 -12.77 -63.03
CA GLN A 863 12.63 -12.37 -63.88
C GLN A 863 12.21 -10.91 -63.60
N GLU A 864 12.21 -10.52 -62.33
CA GLU A 864 11.93 -9.15 -61.92
C GLU A 864 13.02 -8.19 -62.40
N ALA A 865 14.29 -8.60 -62.27
CA ALA A 865 15.44 -7.85 -62.80
C ALA A 865 15.33 -7.58 -64.30
N LEU A 866 14.94 -8.59 -65.08
CA LEU A 866 14.74 -8.43 -66.51
C LEU A 866 13.59 -7.47 -66.84
N ALA A 867 12.48 -7.57 -66.13
CA ALA A 867 11.30 -6.72 -66.34
C ALA A 867 11.61 -5.25 -66.02
N SER A 868 12.24 -4.99 -64.87
CA SER A 868 12.70 -3.64 -64.50
C SER A 868 13.66 -3.10 -65.57
N THR A 869 14.65 -3.90 -65.98
CA THR A 869 15.67 -3.47 -66.95
C THR A 869 15.08 -2.96 -68.26
N LYS A 870 14.03 -3.61 -68.77
CA LYS A 870 13.32 -3.15 -69.98
C LYS A 870 12.72 -1.75 -69.80
N THR A 871 12.06 -1.51 -68.67
CA THR A 871 11.46 -0.20 -68.38
C THR A 871 12.51 0.89 -68.14
N GLY A 872 13.58 0.59 -67.39
CA GLY A 872 14.70 1.51 -67.18
C GLY A 872 15.41 1.86 -68.49
N LEU A 873 15.65 0.88 -69.36
CA LEU A 873 16.25 1.11 -70.68
C LEU A 873 15.39 2.02 -71.56
N ARG A 874 14.07 1.82 -71.58
CA ARG A 874 13.12 2.69 -72.30
C ARG A 874 13.25 4.13 -71.84
N ARG A 875 13.31 4.36 -70.52
CA ARG A 875 13.53 5.69 -69.95
C ARG A 875 14.87 6.28 -70.40
N LEU A 876 15.94 5.50 -70.34
CA LEU A 876 17.27 5.95 -70.75
C LEU A 876 17.30 6.37 -72.22
N LEU A 877 16.63 5.62 -73.10
CA LEU A 877 16.49 5.98 -74.51
C LEU A 877 15.71 7.29 -74.68
N LEU A 878 14.57 7.45 -74.00
CA LEU A 878 13.76 8.68 -74.04
C LEU A 878 14.54 9.94 -73.62
N LEU A 879 15.44 9.82 -72.64
CA LEU A 879 16.28 10.92 -72.18
C LEU A 879 17.37 11.31 -73.20
N ASN A 880 17.75 10.40 -74.09
CA ASN A 880 18.89 10.56 -75.01
C ASN A 880 18.50 10.77 -76.48
N ILE A 881 17.22 10.82 -76.81
CA ILE A 881 16.72 11.04 -78.19
C ILE A 881 15.70 12.19 -78.24
N PRO A 882 15.61 12.92 -79.37
CA PRO A 882 14.60 13.95 -79.53
C PRO A 882 13.19 13.34 -79.55
N SER A 883 12.23 14.01 -78.90
CA SER A 883 10.83 13.58 -78.88
C SER A 883 10.21 13.58 -80.29
N PRO A 884 9.56 12.49 -80.73
CA PRO A 884 8.92 12.40 -82.05
C PRO A 884 7.59 13.16 -82.11
N VAL A 885 7.12 13.79 -81.03
CA VAL A 885 5.78 14.41 -80.93
C VAL A 885 5.52 15.42 -82.05
N LYS A 886 6.50 16.26 -82.39
CA LYS A 886 6.34 17.25 -83.47
C LYS A 886 6.21 16.57 -84.84
N TYR A 887 7.04 15.57 -85.12
CA TYR A 887 6.98 14.78 -86.35
C TYR A 887 5.64 14.03 -86.46
N LEU A 888 5.18 13.43 -85.36
CA LEU A 888 3.88 12.77 -85.28
C LEU A 888 2.72 13.74 -85.57
N GLN A 889 2.77 14.96 -85.01
CA GLN A 889 1.78 16.01 -85.27
C GLN A 889 1.78 16.49 -86.72
N GLU A 890 2.92 16.49 -87.42
CA GLU A 890 2.99 16.89 -88.83
C GLU A 890 2.53 15.75 -89.76
N SER A 891 2.94 14.51 -89.48
CA SER A 891 2.72 13.35 -90.33
C SER A 891 1.34 12.68 -90.20
N LEU A 892 0.62 12.88 -89.08
CA LEU A 892 -0.70 12.28 -88.90
C LEU A 892 -1.78 12.97 -89.77
N PRO A 893 -2.61 12.19 -90.51
CA PRO A 893 -3.79 12.72 -91.20
C PRO A 893 -4.77 13.39 -90.23
N ASN A 894 -5.47 14.44 -90.66
CA ASN A 894 -6.44 15.17 -89.80
C ASN A 894 -7.54 14.27 -89.22
N LYS A 895 -7.98 13.25 -89.98
CA LYS A 895 -8.93 12.24 -89.48
C LYS A 895 -8.35 11.46 -88.31
N ALA A 896 -7.08 11.04 -88.42
CA ALA A 896 -6.41 10.29 -87.38
C ALA A 896 -6.22 11.14 -86.11
N LYS A 897 -5.84 12.42 -86.27
CA LYS A 897 -5.73 13.39 -85.17
C LYS A 897 -7.04 13.54 -84.39
N LEU A 898 -8.19 13.55 -85.08
CA LEU A 898 -9.50 13.61 -84.44
C LEU A 898 -9.86 12.29 -83.74
N GLY A 899 -9.52 11.14 -84.32
CA GLY A 899 -9.81 9.83 -83.72
C GLY A 899 -9.10 9.58 -82.39
N LEU A 900 -7.91 10.16 -82.19
CA LEU A 900 -7.19 10.09 -80.90
C LEU A 900 -7.94 10.79 -79.74
N TYR A 901 -8.89 11.70 -80.02
CA TYR A 901 -9.73 12.30 -78.98
C TYR A 901 -10.80 11.35 -78.42
N PHE A 902 -10.98 10.17 -79.03
CA PHE A 902 -11.87 9.15 -78.47
C PHE A 902 -11.26 8.39 -77.27
N ASN A 903 -10.03 8.72 -76.84
CA ASN A 903 -9.45 8.11 -75.64
C ASN A 903 -10.28 8.42 -74.37
N PRO A 904 -10.49 7.44 -73.46
CA PRO A 904 -11.37 7.62 -72.31
C PRO A 904 -10.72 8.26 -71.06
N PHE A 905 -9.40 8.50 -71.03
CA PHE A 905 -8.66 8.94 -69.83
C PHE A 905 -8.11 10.38 -69.89
N GLY A 906 -8.54 11.18 -70.88
CA GLY A 906 -8.41 12.63 -70.85
C GLY A 906 -7.45 13.20 -71.88
N ARG A 907 -6.16 13.38 -71.54
CA ARG A 907 -5.20 14.14 -72.37
C ARG A 907 -4.60 13.28 -73.48
N VAL A 908 -4.77 13.72 -74.73
CA VAL A 908 -4.18 13.07 -75.92
C VAL A 908 -2.66 12.92 -75.82
N LEU A 909 -1.96 13.83 -75.12
CA LEU A 909 -0.53 13.73 -74.89
C LEU A 909 -0.12 12.46 -74.13
N GLU A 910 -0.91 12.00 -73.14
CA GLU A 910 -0.58 10.78 -72.40
C GLU A 910 -0.68 9.53 -73.30
N LEU A 911 -1.66 9.51 -74.21
CA LEU A 911 -1.77 8.45 -75.21
C LEU A 911 -0.62 8.49 -76.23
N ILE A 912 -0.16 9.70 -76.58
CA ILE A 912 1.02 9.86 -77.45
C ILE A 912 2.26 9.32 -76.72
N ASP A 913 2.43 9.61 -75.45
CA ASP A 913 3.54 9.09 -74.63
C ASP A 913 3.48 7.54 -74.56
N ASP A 914 2.29 6.95 -74.40
CA ASP A 914 2.10 5.49 -74.47
C ASP A 914 2.51 4.92 -75.85
N CYS A 915 2.10 5.58 -76.95
CA CYS A 915 2.51 5.17 -78.30
C CYS A 915 4.03 5.27 -78.51
N ILE A 916 4.68 6.28 -77.91
CA ILE A 916 6.13 6.44 -77.95
C ILE A 916 6.80 5.32 -77.14
N ALA A 917 6.29 5.03 -75.95
CA ALA A 917 6.81 3.95 -75.11
C ALA A 917 6.74 2.59 -75.82
N ALA A 918 5.58 2.25 -76.40
CA ALA A 918 5.40 1.03 -77.20
C ALA A 918 6.29 1.00 -78.46
N GLY A 919 6.49 2.16 -79.10
CA GLY A 919 7.41 2.30 -80.23
C GLY A 919 8.85 1.97 -79.85
N ILE A 920 9.31 2.46 -78.70
CA ILE A 920 10.64 2.16 -78.19
C ILE A 920 10.73 0.67 -77.82
N ASP A 921 9.78 0.11 -77.08
CA ASP A 921 9.80 -1.30 -76.70
C ASP A 921 9.87 -2.23 -77.91
N SER A 922 9.09 -1.95 -78.95
CA SER A 922 9.08 -2.72 -80.20
C SER A 922 10.45 -2.69 -80.90
N LEU A 923 11.10 -1.52 -80.94
CA LEU A 923 12.43 -1.38 -81.54
C LEU A 923 13.52 -2.05 -80.68
N VAL A 924 13.40 -1.97 -79.35
CA VAL A 924 14.29 -2.67 -78.41
C VAL A 924 14.15 -4.19 -78.54
N GLU A 925 12.94 -4.72 -78.67
CA GLU A 925 12.70 -6.16 -78.81
C GLU A 925 13.27 -6.72 -80.13
N GLN A 926 13.26 -5.93 -81.21
CA GLN A 926 13.86 -6.31 -82.49
C GLN A 926 15.39 -6.37 -82.46
N THR A 927 16.03 -5.46 -81.72
CA THR A 927 17.50 -5.34 -81.70
C THR A 927 18.13 -6.12 -80.54
N GLY A 928 17.42 -6.33 -79.44
CA GLY A 928 17.90 -6.97 -78.22
C GLY A 928 18.32 -5.96 -77.13
N LEU A 929 18.44 -6.45 -75.89
CA LEU A 929 18.90 -5.65 -74.75
C LEU A 929 20.41 -5.37 -74.89
N PRO A 930 20.87 -4.11 -74.72
CA PRO A 930 22.28 -3.78 -74.72
C PRO A 930 22.93 -4.25 -73.42
N ASP A 931 24.11 -4.85 -73.53
CA ASP A 931 24.91 -5.30 -72.38
C ASP A 931 26.02 -4.26 -72.03
N ASP A 932 26.30 -3.28 -72.90
CA ASP A 932 27.36 -2.27 -72.77
C ASP A 932 27.05 -0.93 -73.48
N GLU A 933 27.96 0.05 -73.34
CA GLU A 933 27.79 1.41 -73.90
C GLU A 933 27.77 1.41 -75.44
N GLN A 934 28.53 0.50 -76.07
CA GLN A 934 28.63 0.43 -77.52
C GLN A 934 27.34 -0.11 -78.14
N SER A 935 26.79 -1.18 -77.58
CA SER A 935 25.49 -1.74 -77.95
C SER A 935 24.34 -0.78 -77.65
N PHE A 936 24.39 -0.05 -76.53
CA PHE A 936 23.42 1.01 -76.24
C PHE A 936 23.47 2.15 -77.26
N THR A 937 24.66 2.60 -77.65
CA THR A 937 24.81 3.68 -78.64
C THR A 937 24.27 3.27 -80.01
N ALA A 938 24.53 2.03 -80.43
CA ALA A 938 23.98 1.46 -81.65
C ALA A 938 22.44 1.41 -81.61
N LEU A 939 21.88 0.89 -80.50
CA LEU A 939 20.44 0.86 -80.27
C LEU A 939 19.84 2.27 -80.27
N ARG A 940 20.49 3.24 -79.62
CA ARG A 940 20.04 4.63 -79.56
C ARG A 940 19.94 5.26 -80.94
N GLU A 941 20.95 5.12 -81.80
CA GLU A 941 20.91 5.70 -83.14
C GLU A 941 19.85 5.03 -84.03
N GLN A 942 19.66 3.72 -83.89
CA GLN A 942 18.57 3.01 -84.59
C GLN A 942 17.19 3.50 -84.12
N VAL A 943 16.97 3.55 -82.82
CA VAL A 943 15.71 4.07 -82.24
C VAL A 943 15.50 5.51 -82.68
N ARG A 944 16.53 6.36 -82.63
CA ARG A 944 16.44 7.76 -83.09
C ARG A 944 16.04 7.87 -84.56
N ALA A 945 16.52 6.98 -85.42
CA ALA A 945 16.22 7.00 -86.86
C ALA A 945 14.79 6.52 -87.16
N GLU A 946 14.30 5.49 -86.46
CA GLU A 946 13.07 4.79 -86.83
C GLU A 946 11.86 5.12 -85.93
N LEU A 947 12.07 5.75 -84.78
CA LEU A 947 11.01 5.99 -83.80
C LEU A 947 9.89 6.86 -84.36
N GLY A 948 10.20 7.88 -85.16
CA GLY A 948 9.19 8.77 -85.76
C GLY A 948 8.16 7.99 -86.58
N ASP A 949 8.63 7.19 -87.54
CA ASP A 949 7.78 6.38 -88.42
C ASP A 949 7.06 5.27 -87.66
N THR A 950 7.75 4.63 -86.72
CA THR A 950 7.19 3.56 -85.88
C THR A 950 6.02 4.08 -85.04
N VAL A 951 6.19 5.24 -84.40
CA VAL A 951 5.13 5.86 -83.58
C VAL A 951 3.97 6.33 -84.45
N VAL A 952 4.20 6.81 -85.68
CA VAL A 952 3.12 7.12 -86.63
C VAL A 952 2.30 5.87 -86.97
N LEU A 953 2.96 4.75 -87.27
CA LEU A 953 2.28 3.47 -87.55
C LEU A 953 1.46 2.97 -86.34
N ILE A 954 2.04 3.05 -85.14
CA ILE A 954 1.35 2.69 -83.90
C ILE A 954 0.14 3.60 -83.67
N ALA A 955 0.32 4.92 -83.78
CA ALA A 955 -0.75 5.90 -83.58
C ALA A 955 -1.90 5.72 -84.58
N LEU A 956 -1.62 5.33 -85.83
CA LEU A 956 -2.66 4.99 -86.81
C LEU A 956 -3.45 3.73 -86.43
N LYS A 957 -2.79 2.72 -85.86
CA LYS A 957 -3.49 1.53 -85.35
C LYS A 957 -4.31 1.85 -84.09
N VAL A 958 -3.73 2.62 -83.17
CA VAL A 958 -4.42 3.09 -81.96
C VAL A 958 -5.64 3.90 -82.33
N GLU A 959 -5.56 4.77 -83.35
CA GLU A 959 -6.73 5.49 -83.84
C GLU A 959 -7.83 4.54 -84.34
N GLN A 960 -7.49 3.52 -85.12
CA GLN A 960 -8.48 2.53 -85.57
C GLN A 960 -9.14 1.81 -84.40
N ILE A 961 -8.37 1.42 -83.38
CA ILE A 961 -8.86 0.76 -82.17
C ILE A 961 -9.78 1.70 -81.39
N LEU A 962 -9.39 2.96 -81.19
CA LEU A 962 -10.20 3.94 -80.47
C LEU A 962 -11.48 4.30 -81.22
N THR A 963 -11.44 4.40 -82.55
CA THR A 963 -12.63 4.59 -83.39
C THR A 963 -13.57 3.39 -83.28
N LEU A 964 -13.07 2.15 -83.30
CA LEU A 964 -13.87 0.95 -83.07
C LEU A 964 -14.50 0.92 -81.67
N CYS A 965 -13.72 1.24 -80.64
CA CYS A 965 -14.22 1.34 -79.27
C CYS A 965 -15.32 2.39 -79.16
N HIS A 966 -15.13 3.57 -79.77
CA HIS A 966 -16.13 4.62 -79.81
C HIS A 966 -17.43 4.17 -80.49
N ASP A 967 -17.34 3.45 -81.61
CA ASP A 967 -18.49 2.91 -82.31
C ASP A 967 -19.24 1.86 -81.48
N ILE A 968 -18.52 0.99 -80.76
CA ILE A 968 -19.13 0.03 -79.84
C ILE A 968 -19.81 0.76 -78.69
N GLN A 969 -19.13 1.72 -78.05
CA GLN A 969 -19.72 2.54 -76.98
C GLN A 969 -20.96 3.32 -77.44
N LYS A 970 -20.98 3.80 -78.69
CA LYS A 970 -22.13 4.46 -79.30
C LYS A 970 -23.30 3.49 -79.48
N ARG A 971 -23.05 2.24 -79.91
CA ARG A 971 -24.10 1.19 -79.99
C ARG A 971 -24.62 0.78 -78.63
N LEU A 972 -23.81 0.91 -77.58
CA LEU A 972 -24.19 0.66 -76.20
C LEU A 972 -24.97 1.83 -75.55
N LYS A 973 -25.16 2.98 -76.24
CA LYS A 973 -25.98 4.10 -75.74
C LYS A 973 -27.44 3.96 -76.17
N GLY A 974 -28.36 3.96 -75.21
CA GLY A 974 -29.81 3.90 -75.45
C GLY A 974 -30.58 3.23 -74.30
N ARG A 975 -31.90 3.09 -74.44
CA ARG A 975 -32.72 2.26 -73.53
C ARG A 975 -32.39 0.79 -73.80
N VAL A 976 -32.01 0.07 -72.74
CA VAL A 976 -31.66 -1.35 -72.82
C VAL A 976 -32.69 -2.19 -72.07
N ASP A 977 -33.10 -3.29 -72.68
CA ASP A 977 -34.01 -4.28 -72.10
C ASP A 977 -33.33 -4.99 -70.92
N LEU A 978 -34.09 -5.23 -69.83
CA LEU A 978 -33.62 -5.87 -68.61
C LEU A 978 -32.96 -7.24 -68.86
N ALA A 979 -33.38 -7.96 -69.90
CA ALA A 979 -32.80 -9.25 -70.26
C ALA A 979 -31.32 -9.18 -70.70
N TYR A 980 -30.84 -8.02 -71.16
CA TYR A 980 -29.48 -7.86 -71.71
C TYR A 980 -28.54 -7.02 -70.85
N VAL A 981 -28.99 -6.59 -69.65
CA VAL A 981 -28.23 -5.70 -68.76
C VAL A 981 -26.89 -6.31 -68.34
N GLN A 982 -26.87 -7.60 -68.00
CA GLN A 982 -25.66 -8.28 -67.55
C GLN A 982 -24.62 -8.41 -68.68
N SER A 983 -25.05 -8.82 -69.89
CA SER A 983 -24.18 -8.89 -71.06
C SER A 983 -23.67 -7.50 -71.47
N GLN A 984 -24.48 -6.45 -71.32
CA GLN A 984 -24.05 -5.08 -71.58
C GLN A 984 -23.01 -4.59 -70.54
N GLY A 985 -23.17 -5.00 -69.28
CA GLY A 985 -22.20 -4.75 -68.22
C GLY A 985 -20.87 -5.43 -68.47
N ASP A 986 -20.90 -6.72 -68.85
CA ASP A 986 -19.71 -7.50 -69.20
C ASP A 986 -18.95 -6.90 -70.39
N VAL A 987 -19.65 -6.55 -71.49
CA VAL A 987 -19.01 -5.87 -72.64
C VAL A 987 -18.39 -4.53 -72.24
N LYS A 988 -19.01 -3.75 -71.35
CA LYS A 988 -18.42 -2.51 -70.84
C LYS A 988 -17.18 -2.76 -69.99
N GLN A 989 -17.20 -3.79 -69.14
CA GLN A 989 -16.06 -4.17 -68.32
C GLN A 989 -14.89 -4.64 -69.20
N GLN A 990 -15.14 -5.53 -70.15
CA GLN A 990 -14.11 -5.98 -71.09
C GLN A 990 -13.52 -4.83 -71.90
N LEU A 991 -14.35 -3.88 -72.37
CA LEU A 991 -13.84 -2.67 -73.04
C LEU A 991 -12.93 -1.82 -72.14
N SER A 992 -13.23 -1.71 -70.84
CA SER A 992 -12.38 -0.98 -69.89
C SER A 992 -11.08 -1.72 -69.54
N GLU A 993 -11.08 -3.05 -69.58
CA GLU A 993 -9.89 -3.88 -69.38
C GLU A 993 -8.98 -3.92 -70.61
N LEU A 994 -9.55 -3.76 -71.82
CA LEU A 994 -8.80 -3.71 -73.08
C LEU A 994 -8.20 -2.34 -73.37
N ILE A 995 -8.83 -1.25 -72.89
CA ILE A 995 -8.39 0.13 -73.13
C ILE A 995 -8.30 0.84 -71.78
N PHE A 996 -7.12 0.72 -71.17
CA PHE A 996 -6.72 1.38 -69.92
C PHE A 996 -5.50 2.30 -70.17
N LYS A 997 -5.13 3.13 -69.21
CA LYS A 997 -3.93 3.98 -69.34
C LYS A 997 -2.68 3.10 -69.44
N GLY A 998 -1.88 3.22 -70.51
CA GLY A 998 -0.73 2.35 -70.77
C GLY A 998 -1.03 1.05 -71.54
N PHE A 999 -2.18 0.94 -72.23
CA PHE A 999 -2.58 -0.28 -72.95
C PHE A 999 -1.92 -0.50 -74.32
N VAL A 1000 -1.32 0.56 -74.90
CA VAL A 1000 -0.65 0.52 -76.22
C VAL A 1000 0.66 -0.23 -76.08
#